data_AF-A0A373LK43-F1
#
_entry.id   AF-A0A373LK43-F1
#
_cell.length_a   1.000
_cell.length_b   1.000
_cell.length_c   1.000
_cell.angle_alpha   90.00
_cell.angle_beta   90.00
_cell.angle_gamma   90.00
#
_symmetry.space_group_name_H-M   'P 1'
#
loop_
_entity.id
_entity.type
_entity.pdbx_description
1 polymer ?
#
loop_
_entity_poly.entity_id
_entity_poly.type
_entity_poly.pdbx_seq_one_letter_code
_entity_poly.pdbx_strand_id
1 'polypeptide(L)'
;MGNIITKKIAKSIICLVLSLALVITAIPADYMAAAKSPLSETTSKESNGFQISSQILSLENEYTSVQMSGENGGFYISNVEGDKTIKSDNNKELLYHSDDYDTSFTSFKITRNGKTAVYIFGEDYSYEGIETSKVTVLKDKTGLSAKWTLGDLEFTQRLELANSGSNEHGMVCITYNVKNNGTDNVSIEARMLLDSAIGNQDFAYYELPDTSYSSNTIEKECVIKGEEIPATFYAYDDLKNPQATASTVISSKGMLKQIAFAHWNSIAATDFDFAPNESLDFTNEGNDQYGTADSAMAMYYDLGTVNAGKQGIVNTYYGVFSNEKVKPEINTVAFNITAPATLSLSINGKNYVSNCNKDTNGKYKEDGIFNIQTSLKNISDKENYDEVVVAAYASEGLTPLDEHQQKLSYETSYAKPYRCSYVDFKKGTNINIPFYFKADVDTSATYRKITFRVYKITSKTDSNLLYENMLYEGSTYVLCPGGNGKLPEITFNSASPKILYNDLSRHLYITGKNFSMLEDKSRYTLYAKGEDTEYKIPSSNITVYGEENKIDVLFNEKMKPGTYKLVFDWIEPPAGVDKKTTGDALSIVMSDDIKYRNDYYGLLAVVQEKNTKGDSAKYNIESFSDETEYEKNKSKYEEVLLLFKGDFIKDDTYDKGEDGENVKYVAKSLDGDKDKIVINGCIDALDGIITLTKKDGEINTDFDDVTLNASVENTRIYKGNAGFTSIVNGEEYSLVPYNTNGEELEDFEDQVITLVYPTALNGLMTIAGMAFNLSFARLGMMYDTDEENAADVKEDEAKGFVMSFSASLDLSFLIPVSKRNAVTNDDKAAGSDVFSDTGAKASDLRSEWNKTYSKKTGTSGAIAKNKKDKEKTKGTVQVKNVLYGMNQGFIGVNFDAEIEVPGYTDSMPNIVGKLEVNTINNWSFSVEGNASFLKSITLEVKLGFKSHNNVPIVDNLYFYIQGIKPGINLDSVGVSCFIPN
;
A
#
# COMPACT_ATOMS: atom_id res chain seq x y z
N MET A 1 10.83 -19.85 -29.77
CA MET A 1 10.30 -19.28 -31.04
C MET A 1 8.92 -19.84 -31.45
N GLY A 2 8.43 -20.96 -30.88
CA GLY A 2 7.05 -21.44 -31.08
C GLY A 2 5.95 -20.58 -30.44
N ASN A 3 6.15 -20.12 -29.19
CA ASN A 3 5.14 -19.35 -28.42
C ASN A 3 4.81 -17.94 -28.96
N ILE A 4 5.63 -17.39 -29.86
CA ILE A 4 5.38 -16.08 -30.49
C ILE A 4 4.50 -16.22 -31.74
N ILE A 5 4.50 -17.40 -32.38
CA ILE A 5 3.68 -17.70 -33.56
C ILE A 5 2.25 -18.07 -33.11
N THR A 6 2.08 -18.75 -31.99
CA THR A 6 0.77 -19.10 -31.40
C THR A 6 -0.02 -17.87 -30.95
N LYS A 7 0.62 -16.87 -30.34
CA LYS A 7 0.00 -15.57 -29.99
C LYS A 7 -0.42 -14.75 -31.22
N LYS A 8 0.28 -14.89 -32.35
CA LYS A 8 -0.07 -14.20 -33.61
C LYS A 8 -1.19 -14.89 -34.38
N ILE A 9 -1.27 -16.22 -34.37
CA ILE A 9 -2.31 -16.98 -35.08
C ILE A 9 -3.66 -16.90 -34.35
N ALA A 10 -3.68 -16.96 -33.01
CA ALA A 10 -4.91 -16.76 -32.22
C ALA A 10 -5.44 -15.32 -32.31
N LYS A 11 -4.55 -14.31 -32.26
CA LYS A 11 -4.90 -12.92 -32.62
C LYS A 11 -5.40 -12.84 -34.07
N SER A 12 -4.77 -13.51 -35.02
CA SER A 12 -5.17 -13.45 -36.44
C SER A 12 -6.52 -14.11 -36.72
N ILE A 13 -6.94 -15.17 -36.02
CA ILE A 13 -8.23 -15.85 -36.26
C ILE A 13 -9.39 -15.11 -35.58
N ILE A 14 -9.20 -14.63 -34.34
CA ILE A 14 -10.20 -13.82 -33.62
C ILE A 14 -10.30 -12.41 -34.25
N CYS A 15 -9.19 -11.84 -34.71
CA CYS A 15 -9.24 -10.66 -35.56
C CYS A 15 -9.82 -10.95 -36.95
N LEU A 16 -9.56 -12.10 -37.61
CA LEU A 16 -10.10 -12.38 -38.96
C LEU A 16 -11.64 -12.33 -39.03
N VAL A 17 -12.31 -12.72 -37.94
CA VAL A 17 -13.77 -12.73 -37.85
C VAL A 17 -14.33 -11.34 -37.52
N LEU A 18 -13.55 -10.48 -36.87
CA LEU A 18 -13.92 -9.08 -36.55
C LEU A 18 -13.33 -8.04 -37.51
N SER A 19 -12.46 -8.43 -38.45
CA SER A 19 -11.76 -7.54 -39.37
C SER A 19 -11.99 -7.86 -40.86
N LEU A 20 -13.18 -8.38 -41.20
CA LEU A 20 -13.70 -8.29 -42.58
C LEU A 20 -14.21 -6.87 -42.92
N ALA A 21 -13.98 -5.88 -42.04
CA ALA A 21 -14.09 -4.47 -42.31
C ALA A 21 -12.72 -3.79 -42.13
N LEU A 22 -12.15 -3.29 -43.24
CA LEU A 22 -11.02 -2.34 -43.38
C LEU A 22 -9.56 -2.86 -43.31
N VAL A 23 -9.12 -3.54 -44.37
CA VAL A 23 -8.14 -3.10 -45.40
C VAL A 23 -6.97 -2.11 -45.05
N ILE A 24 -5.73 -2.65 -45.04
CA ILE A 24 -4.45 -2.23 -45.75
C ILE A 24 -3.40 -1.23 -45.15
N THR A 25 -2.21 -1.79 -44.83
CA THR A 25 -0.75 -1.42 -45.02
C THR A 25 -0.16 -0.09 -44.47
N ALA A 26 1.12 0.10 -44.08
CA ALA A 26 2.43 -0.53 -44.33
C ALA A 26 3.50 -0.18 -43.24
N ILE A 27 4.62 -0.93 -43.15
CA ILE A 27 5.85 -0.67 -42.35
C ILE A 27 6.94 -0.06 -43.27
N PRO A 28 7.95 0.69 -42.77
CA PRO A 28 9.32 0.10 -42.71
C PRO A 28 10.20 0.55 -41.51
N ALA A 29 11.25 -0.24 -41.25
CA ALA A 29 12.37 -0.05 -40.31
C ALA A 29 13.42 0.98 -40.84
N ASP A 30 14.33 1.61 -40.05
CA ASP A 30 15.62 1.03 -39.59
C ASP A 30 16.49 2.05 -38.77
N TYR A 31 17.23 1.50 -37.78
CA TYR A 31 18.63 1.72 -37.30
C TYR A 31 19.30 3.05 -36.81
N MET A 32 20.03 2.87 -35.67
CA MET A 32 21.28 3.50 -35.13
C MET A 32 21.24 4.97 -34.63
N ALA A 33 21.95 5.43 -33.58
CA ALA A 33 23.22 5.03 -32.96
C ALA A 33 23.32 5.50 -31.48
N ALA A 34 24.22 4.88 -30.70
CA ALA A 34 24.58 5.24 -29.33
C ALA A 34 25.88 6.05 -29.28
N ALA A 35 26.00 6.98 -28.32
CA ALA A 35 27.25 7.65 -27.93
C ALA A 35 27.38 7.74 -26.39
N LYS A 36 28.60 7.50 -25.90
CA LYS A 36 29.02 7.34 -24.50
C LYS A 36 29.41 8.67 -23.81
N SER A 37 29.38 8.65 -22.47
CA SER A 37 30.48 8.97 -21.51
C SER A 37 29.99 9.81 -20.30
N PRO A 38 30.80 10.00 -19.24
CA PRO A 38 30.94 9.10 -18.08
C PRO A 38 30.55 9.78 -16.74
N LEU A 39 30.29 9.02 -15.68
CA LEU A 39 30.13 9.53 -14.31
C LEU A 39 31.22 8.96 -13.39
N SER A 40 31.81 9.85 -12.59
CA SER A 40 32.82 9.60 -11.56
C SER A 40 32.16 9.31 -10.21
N GLU A 41 32.64 8.27 -9.52
CA GLU A 41 32.32 7.99 -8.12
C GLU A 41 33.31 8.70 -7.19
N THR A 42 32.81 9.18 -6.05
CA THR A 42 33.62 9.32 -4.83
C THR A 42 32.76 9.06 -3.59
N THR A 43 33.16 8.04 -2.85
CA THR A 43 32.73 7.64 -1.49
C THR A 43 33.19 8.60 -0.41
N SER A 44 32.41 8.76 0.67
CA SER A 44 32.98 9.02 2.01
C SER A 44 32.13 8.38 3.13
N LYS A 45 32.81 7.97 4.19
CA LYS A 45 32.30 7.21 5.35
C LYS A 45 32.15 8.15 6.54
N GLU A 46 31.04 8.03 7.26
CA GLU A 46 30.82 8.68 8.55
C GLU A 46 31.36 7.87 9.75
N SER A 47 31.75 8.57 10.82
CA SER A 47 32.03 8.00 12.15
C SER A 47 31.37 8.84 13.25
N ASN A 48 30.63 8.18 14.14
CA ASN A 48 29.85 8.72 15.25
C ASN A 48 30.71 9.17 16.46
N GLY A 49 30.40 10.33 17.04
CA GLY A 49 30.86 10.76 18.37
C GLY A 49 30.20 12.07 18.81
N PHE A 50 29.41 12.02 19.89
CA PHE A 50 28.69 13.15 20.51
C PHE A 50 29.71 14.17 21.08
N GLN A 51 29.67 15.43 20.63
CA GLN A 51 30.44 16.54 21.19
C GLN A 51 29.52 17.63 21.74
N ILE A 52 29.96 18.27 22.82
CA ILE A 52 29.35 19.47 23.40
C ILE A 52 30.36 20.59 23.18
N SER A 53 29.99 21.66 22.46
CA SER A 53 30.91 22.74 22.10
C SER A 53 30.17 24.05 21.86
N SER A 54 30.86 25.18 22.11
CA SER A 54 30.53 26.52 21.58
C SER A 54 30.79 26.63 20.07
N GLN A 55 30.55 25.55 19.33
CA GLN A 55 30.81 25.41 17.90
C GLN A 55 29.49 25.05 17.22
N ILE A 56 29.38 25.36 15.93
CA ILE A 56 28.28 24.91 15.08
C ILE A 56 28.26 23.37 15.10
N LEU A 57 27.11 22.79 15.49
CA LEU A 57 26.88 21.36 15.46
C LEU A 57 26.09 21.02 14.20
N SER A 58 26.55 20.03 13.44
CA SER A 58 25.87 19.56 12.23
C SER A 58 25.34 18.13 12.39
N LEU A 59 24.24 17.81 11.72
CA LEU A 59 23.70 16.47 11.55
C LEU A 59 23.30 16.30 10.09
N GLU A 60 23.73 15.21 9.47
CA GLU A 60 23.52 14.96 8.04
C GLU A 60 23.14 13.49 7.83
N ASN A 61 22.38 13.22 6.78
CA ASN A 61 22.21 11.89 6.20
C ASN A 61 22.38 11.99 4.67
N GLU A 62 22.07 10.92 3.94
CA GLU A 62 22.21 10.89 2.47
C GLU A 62 21.37 11.96 1.74
N TYR A 63 20.35 12.54 2.37
CA TYR A 63 19.38 13.45 1.75
C TYR A 63 19.37 14.88 2.30
N THR A 64 19.62 15.05 3.60
CA THR A 64 19.37 16.31 4.31
C THR A 64 20.48 16.61 5.30
N SER A 65 20.85 17.89 5.38
CA SER A 65 21.83 18.39 6.33
C SER A 65 21.22 19.52 7.16
N VAL A 66 21.49 19.51 8.46
CA VAL A 66 21.06 20.56 9.39
C VAL A 66 22.21 20.99 10.28
N GLN A 67 22.34 22.28 10.48
CA GLN A 67 23.33 22.88 11.36
C GLN A 67 22.65 23.72 12.43
N MET A 68 23.21 23.75 13.64
CA MET A 68 22.71 24.53 14.76
C MET A 68 23.86 25.27 15.45
N SER A 69 23.67 26.56 15.66
CA SER A 69 24.60 27.43 16.37
C SER A 69 24.59 27.15 17.88
N GLY A 70 25.79 26.93 18.42
CA GLY A 70 26.00 26.75 19.85
C GLY A 70 25.80 28.02 20.68
N GLU A 71 25.72 29.19 20.05
CA GLU A 71 25.65 30.49 20.74
C GLU A 71 24.22 30.89 21.12
N ASN A 72 23.30 30.77 20.16
CA ASN A 72 21.92 31.27 20.27
C ASN A 72 20.86 30.21 19.88
N GLY A 73 21.25 29.04 19.35
CA GLY A 73 20.33 28.03 18.82
C GLY A 73 19.71 28.38 17.47
N GLY A 74 20.27 29.34 16.73
CA GLY A 74 19.96 29.54 15.32
C GLY A 74 20.36 28.33 14.49
N PHE A 75 19.75 28.18 13.31
CA PHE A 75 19.93 26.96 12.52
C PHE A 75 19.84 27.21 11.01
N TYR A 76 20.42 26.28 10.27
CA TYR A 76 20.50 26.26 8.82
C TYR A 76 20.12 24.87 8.31
N ILE A 77 19.39 24.82 7.20
CA ILE A 77 18.93 23.58 6.57
C ILE A 77 19.31 23.61 5.09
N SER A 78 19.91 22.50 4.62
CA SER A 78 20.22 22.25 3.22
C SER A 78 19.94 20.79 2.87
N ASN A 79 19.98 20.46 1.58
CA ASN A 79 19.89 19.07 1.12
C ASN A 79 21.23 18.54 0.56
N VAL A 80 21.36 17.23 0.52
CA VAL A 80 22.50 16.49 -0.03
C VAL A 80 22.04 15.82 -1.33
N GLU A 81 21.29 14.73 -1.23
CA GLU A 81 20.40 14.25 -2.29
C GLU A 81 19.00 14.85 -2.08
N GLY A 82 18.57 15.74 -2.99
CA GLY A 82 17.27 16.39 -2.93
C GLY A 82 16.12 15.46 -3.34
N ASP A 83 15.14 15.98 -4.08
CA ASP A 83 14.13 15.14 -4.72
C ASP A 83 14.82 14.20 -5.72
N LYS A 84 14.80 12.89 -5.48
CA LYS A 84 15.40 11.86 -6.36
C LYS A 84 14.87 11.90 -7.79
N THR A 85 13.72 12.53 -8.02
CA THR A 85 13.11 12.74 -9.33
C THR A 85 13.63 14.00 -10.05
N ILE A 86 14.37 14.87 -9.35
CA ILE A 86 14.95 16.13 -9.85
C ILE A 86 16.45 16.19 -9.49
N LYS A 87 17.34 15.73 -10.38
CA LYS A 87 18.78 15.73 -10.10
C LYS A 87 19.39 17.11 -9.84
N SER A 88 18.80 18.17 -10.40
CA SER A 88 19.26 19.54 -10.19
C SER A 88 19.02 20.04 -8.76
N ASP A 89 18.17 19.36 -8.00
CA ASP A 89 17.80 19.73 -6.63
C ASP A 89 18.83 19.24 -5.60
N ASN A 90 19.89 18.54 -6.01
CA ASN A 90 20.95 18.10 -5.08
C ASN A 90 21.88 19.24 -4.66
N ASN A 91 22.37 19.18 -3.42
CA ASN A 91 23.32 20.13 -2.83
C ASN A 91 22.84 21.59 -2.91
N LYS A 92 21.62 21.82 -2.44
CA LYS A 92 20.93 23.12 -2.43
C LYS A 92 20.74 23.61 -1.00
N GLU A 93 21.01 24.88 -0.84
CA GLU A 93 20.59 25.64 0.35
C GLU A 93 19.06 25.74 0.32
N LEU A 94 18.44 25.60 1.50
CA LEU A 94 16.99 25.77 1.68
C LEU A 94 16.68 26.94 2.62
N LEU A 95 17.54 27.19 3.61
CA LEU A 95 17.54 28.41 4.40
C LEU A 95 18.82 29.19 4.15
N TYR A 96 18.78 30.51 4.27
CA TYR A 96 19.99 31.31 4.18
C TYR A 96 20.86 31.12 5.43
N HIS A 97 22.17 31.29 5.26
CA HIS A 97 23.12 31.34 6.38
C HIS A 97 24.28 32.28 6.05
N SER A 98 24.65 33.10 7.04
CA SER A 98 25.87 33.90 6.98
C SER A 98 26.90 33.34 7.95
N ASP A 99 28.17 33.26 7.54
CA ASP A 99 29.27 32.70 8.35
C ASP A 99 29.37 33.34 9.76
N ASP A 100 28.85 34.56 9.94
CA ASP A 100 28.95 35.35 11.17
C ASP A 100 27.65 35.37 12.01
N TYR A 101 26.48 35.05 11.44
CA TYR A 101 25.18 35.19 12.13
C TYR A 101 24.11 34.21 11.62
N ASP A 102 23.31 33.70 12.56
CA ASP A 102 22.08 32.98 12.25
C ASP A 102 20.95 33.96 11.88
N THR A 103 20.34 33.76 10.72
CA THR A 103 19.29 34.65 10.20
C THR A 103 17.88 34.07 10.38
N SER A 104 17.77 32.78 10.70
CA SER A 104 16.55 32.11 11.15
C SER A 104 16.53 32.01 12.69
N PHE A 105 15.45 32.49 13.31
CA PHE A 105 15.30 32.50 14.76
C PHE A 105 13.83 32.37 15.20
N THR A 106 13.58 32.28 16.51
CA THR A 106 12.22 32.17 17.04
C THR A 106 12.00 33.07 18.23
N SER A 107 10.84 33.73 18.25
CA SER A 107 10.42 34.62 19.33
C SER A 107 9.18 34.06 20.03
N PHE A 108 9.05 34.37 21.32
CA PHE A 108 7.93 33.96 22.16
C PHE A 108 7.23 35.18 22.74
N LYS A 109 5.92 35.31 22.48
CA LYS A 109 5.05 36.27 23.15
C LYS A 109 4.42 35.58 24.37
N ILE A 110 4.78 36.06 25.55
CA ILE A 110 4.45 35.43 26.83
C ILE A 110 3.51 36.35 27.59
N THR A 111 2.35 35.82 28.00
CA THR A 111 1.39 36.53 28.86
C THR A 111 1.28 35.85 30.21
N ARG A 112 1.68 36.55 31.27
CA ARG A 112 1.62 36.10 32.67
C ARG A 112 0.89 37.14 33.51
N ASN A 113 -0.14 36.72 34.25
CA ASN A 113 -0.93 37.58 35.14
C ASN A 113 -1.43 38.89 34.47
N GLY A 114 -1.83 38.80 33.19
CA GLY A 114 -2.33 39.93 32.40
C GLY A 114 -1.27 40.88 31.84
N LYS A 115 0.03 40.61 32.04
CA LYS A 115 1.14 41.32 31.38
C LYS A 115 1.70 40.49 30.25
N THR A 116 1.92 41.13 29.10
CA THR A 116 2.48 40.50 27.89
C THR A 116 3.83 41.10 27.56
N ALA A 117 4.81 40.25 27.26
CA ALA A 117 6.15 40.62 26.80
C ALA A 117 6.62 39.66 25.71
N VAL A 118 7.59 40.09 24.91
CA VAL A 118 8.16 39.31 23.81
C VAL A 118 9.63 39.03 24.12
N TYR A 119 10.06 37.79 23.86
CA TYR A 119 11.42 37.35 24.09
C TYR A 119 11.92 36.55 22.89
N ILE A 120 13.14 36.83 22.43
CA ILE A 120 13.83 36.08 21.39
C ILE A 120 14.55 34.90 22.06
N PHE A 121 14.43 33.72 21.48
CA PHE A 121 15.07 32.52 22.01
C PHE A 121 16.59 32.69 22.05
N GLY A 122 17.20 32.36 23.18
CA GLY A 122 18.65 32.37 23.36
C GLY A 122 19.25 33.70 23.83
N GLU A 123 18.47 34.78 23.85
CA GLU A 123 18.91 36.10 24.32
C GLU A 123 19.03 36.20 25.86
N ASP A 124 19.83 37.17 26.32
CA ASP A 124 20.02 37.47 27.73
C ASP A 124 19.14 38.63 28.21
N TYR A 125 18.16 38.33 29.06
CA TYR A 125 17.22 39.29 29.66
C TYR A 125 17.53 39.63 31.13
N SER A 126 18.75 39.34 31.59
CA SER A 126 19.20 39.66 32.96
C SER A 126 19.12 41.15 33.28
N TYR A 127 19.23 42.02 32.27
CA TYR A 127 19.07 43.47 32.39
C TYR A 127 17.63 43.89 32.77
N GLU A 128 16.63 43.05 32.50
CA GLU A 128 15.23 43.23 32.92
C GLU A 128 14.94 42.62 34.29
N GLY A 129 15.95 42.03 34.93
CA GLY A 129 15.81 41.32 36.22
C GLY A 129 15.20 39.93 36.09
N ILE A 130 15.20 39.34 34.88
CA ILE A 130 14.74 37.97 34.63
C ILE A 130 15.96 37.05 34.57
N GLU A 131 15.93 35.94 35.30
CA GLU A 131 17.02 34.96 35.25
C GLU A 131 17.01 34.21 33.92
N THR A 132 18.11 34.25 33.19
CA THR A 132 18.29 33.64 31.86
C THR A 132 19.48 32.68 31.87
N SER A 133 19.36 31.54 31.20
CA SER A 133 20.52 30.66 30.95
C SER A 133 21.18 31.00 29.63
N LYS A 134 22.46 30.66 29.49
CA LYS A 134 23.06 30.51 28.16
C LYS A 134 22.39 29.35 27.43
N VAL A 135 22.36 29.42 26.09
CA VAL A 135 21.93 28.29 25.27
C VAL A 135 22.89 27.12 25.45
N THR A 136 22.36 25.93 25.63
CA THR A 136 23.13 24.68 25.62
C THR A 136 22.68 23.82 24.45
N VAL A 137 23.60 23.51 23.54
CA VAL A 137 23.32 22.65 22.38
C VAL A 137 23.88 21.24 22.58
N LEU A 138 23.10 20.26 22.17
CA LEU A 138 23.37 18.82 22.29
C LEU A 138 23.08 18.13 20.96
N LYS A 139 23.99 17.27 20.48
CA LYS A 139 23.80 16.45 19.27
C LYS A 139 23.70 14.98 19.64
N ASP A 140 22.53 14.36 19.54
CA ASP A 140 22.40 12.90 19.65
C ASP A 140 22.37 12.20 18.27
N LYS A 141 22.09 10.90 18.26
CA LYS A 141 22.03 10.11 17.01
C LYS A 141 20.91 10.54 16.07
N THR A 142 19.86 11.19 16.57
CA THR A 142 18.63 11.47 15.81
C THR A 142 18.38 12.96 15.58
N GLY A 143 19.08 13.84 16.28
CA GLY A 143 18.84 15.29 16.17
C GLY A 143 19.79 16.18 16.95
N LEU A 144 19.58 17.49 16.75
CA LEU A 144 20.23 18.59 17.45
C LEU A 144 19.22 19.25 18.39
N SER A 145 19.65 19.62 19.60
CA SER A 145 18.78 20.26 20.61
C SER A 145 19.43 21.47 21.25
N ALA A 146 18.77 22.61 21.20
CA ALA A 146 19.12 23.80 21.97
C ALA A 146 18.18 23.96 23.17
N LYS A 147 18.73 24.23 24.35
CA LYS A 147 17.99 24.50 25.57
C LYS A 147 18.28 25.90 26.11
N TRP A 148 17.23 26.62 26.50
CA TRP A 148 17.30 27.97 27.05
C TRP A 148 16.25 28.15 28.14
N THR A 149 16.58 28.85 29.23
CA THR A 149 15.63 29.15 30.31
C THR A 149 15.39 30.65 30.43
N LEU A 150 14.13 31.02 30.69
CA LEU A 150 13.70 32.39 30.97
C LEU A 150 12.81 32.38 32.23
N GLY A 151 13.39 32.76 33.36
CA GLY A 151 12.80 32.57 34.69
C GLY A 151 12.44 31.10 34.92
N ASP A 152 11.18 30.84 35.24
CA ASP A 152 10.68 29.48 35.49
C ASP A 152 10.31 28.69 34.22
N LEU A 153 10.51 29.26 33.03
CA LEU A 153 10.20 28.61 31.76
C LEU A 153 11.47 27.98 31.17
N GLU A 154 11.36 26.73 30.73
CA GLU A 154 12.41 26.02 30.00
C GLU A 154 11.95 25.79 28.56
N PHE A 155 12.72 26.31 27.61
CA PHE A 155 12.49 26.18 26.18
C PHE A 155 13.49 25.17 25.62
N THR A 156 12.99 24.22 24.82
CA THR A 156 13.81 23.28 24.06
C THR A 156 13.45 23.37 22.59
N GLN A 157 14.39 23.79 21.77
CA GLN A 157 14.34 23.65 20.31
C GLN A 157 14.97 22.31 19.93
N ARG A 158 14.34 21.60 19.00
CA ARG A 158 14.79 20.29 18.52
C ARG A 158 14.69 20.24 16.99
N LEU A 159 15.78 19.87 16.34
CA LEU A 159 15.86 19.61 14.91
C LEU A 159 16.14 18.12 14.71
N GLU A 160 15.22 17.39 14.08
CA GLU A 160 15.35 15.94 13.82
C GLU A 160 15.17 15.65 12.33
N LEU A 161 16.05 14.82 11.77
CA LEU A 161 15.90 14.36 10.39
C LEU A 161 14.76 13.33 10.33
N ALA A 162 13.88 13.45 9.35
CA ALA A 162 12.80 12.48 9.16
C ALA A 162 13.34 11.06 8.91
N ASN A 163 12.70 10.04 9.49
CA ASN A 163 13.13 8.65 9.37
C ASN A 163 12.94 8.11 7.94
N SER A 164 13.86 7.24 7.51
CA SER A 164 13.67 6.43 6.30
C SER A 164 12.33 5.69 6.37
N GLY A 165 11.60 5.73 5.25
CA GLY A 165 10.25 5.19 5.16
C GLY A 165 9.10 6.12 5.56
N SER A 166 9.37 7.26 6.23
CA SER A 166 8.36 8.31 6.50
C SER A 166 7.90 9.01 5.24
N ASN A 167 6.72 9.63 5.25
CA ASN A 167 6.25 10.42 4.12
C ASN A 167 7.05 11.72 3.95
N GLU A 168 7.49 12.31 5.06
CA GLU A 168 8.30 13.53 5.13
C GLU A 168 9.81 13.24 5.01
N HIS A 169 10.21 12.06 4.52
CA HIS A 169 11.62 11.70 4.39
C HIS A 169 12.35 12.68 3.45
N GLY A 170 13.51 13.19 3.89
CA GLY A 170 14.24 14.29 3.24
C GLY A 170 13.96 15.67 3.86
N MET A 171 13.14 15.74 4.91
CA MET A 171 12.82 16.97 5.63
C MET A 171 13.36 16.96 7.07
N VAL A 172 13.48 18.15 7.65
CA VAL A 172 13.81 18.38 9.06
C VAL A 172 12.55 18.71 9.83
N CYS A 173 12.28 17.99 10.91
CA CYS A 173 11.26 18.35 11.89
C CYS A 173 11.83 19.42 12.85
N ILE A 174 11.24 20.62 12.81
CA ILE A 174 11.56 21.74 13.69
C ILE A 174 10.53 21.74 14.82
N THR A 175 10.96 21.45 16.05
CA THR A 175 10.10 21.37 17.22
C THR A 175 10.52 22.37 18.29
N TYR A 176 9.54 23.04 18.90
CA TYR A 176 9.72 23.80 20.14
C TYR A 176 8.85 23.22 21.25
N ASN A 177 9.47 22.94 22.39
CA ASN A 177 8.81 22.55 23.62
C ASN A 177 9.05 23.61 24.70
N VAL A 178 7.97 24.09 25.33
CA VAL A 178 8.03 25.04 26.43
C VAL A 178 7.45 24.41 27.69
N LYS A 179 8.31 24.19 28.68
CA LYS A 179 7.94 23.64 29.98
C LYS A 179 7.81 24.74 31.01
N ASN A 180 6.69 24.78 31.71
CA ASN A 180 6.46 25.72 32.80
C ASN A 180 6.83 25.06 34.14
N ASN A 181 8.00 25.38 34.68
CA ASN A 181 8.45 24.92 36.00
C ASN A 181 7.95 25.82 37.15
N GLY A 182 7.24 26.90 36.83
CA GLY A 182 6.68 27.84 37.81
C GLY A 182 5.35 27.39 38.39
N THR A 183 4.76 28.26 39.22
CA THR A 183 3.47 28.02 39.88
C THR A 183 2.28 28.67 39.17
N ASP A 184 2.53 29.69 38.34
CA ASP A 184 1.50 30.44 37.65
C ASP A 184 1.24 29.88 36.25
N ASN A 185 0.00 29.97 35.78
CA ASN A 185 -0.35 29.64 34.40
C ASN A 185 0.17 30.72 33.44
N VAL A 186 0.70 30.31 32.29
CA VAL A 186 1.33 31.23 31.33
C VAL A 186 0.76 30.97 29.94
N SER A 187 0.29 32.01 29.25
CA SER A 187 -0.10 31.90 27.84
C SER A 187 1.09 32.18 26.95
N ILE A 188 1.31 31.36 25.93
CA ILE A 188 2.50 31.44 25.09
C ILE A 188 2.09 31.39 23.62
N GLU A 189 2.58 32.34 22.83
CA GLU A 189 2.56 32.29 21.37
C GLU A 189 4.02 32.25 20.86
N ALA A 190 4.26 31.51 19.78
CA ALA A 190 5.57 31.39 19.16
C ALA A 190 5.54 31.96 17.74
N ARG A 191 6.62 32.64 17.33
CA ARG A 191 6.87 33.07 15.96
C ARG A 191 8.16 32.42 15.48
N MET A 192 8.05 31.48 14.56
CA MET A 192 9.20 30.84 13.91
C MET A 192 9.52 31.58 12.62
N LEU A 193 10.65 32.30 12.58
CA LEU A 193 11.13 33.01 11.39
C LEU A 193 12.17 32.15 10.66
N LEU A 194 11.89 31.88 9.38
CA LEU A 194 12.76 31.15 8.47
C LEU A 194 13.21 32.08 7.36
N ASP A 195 14.52 32.30 7.31
CA ASP A 195 15.17 33.08 6.25
C ASP A 195 15.42 32.18 5.04
N SER A 196 14.78 32.49 3.91
CA SER A 196 14.63 31.52 2.83
C SER A 196 15.69 31.71 1.76
N ALA A 197 16.47 30.65 1.50
CA ALA A 197 17.37 30.60 0.37
C ALA A 197 17.07 29.34 -0.45
N ILE A 198 16.67 29.46 -1.71
CA ILE A 198 16.38 28.29 -2.55
C ILE A 198 17.49 28.15 -3.59
N GLY A 199 18.40 27.21 -3.33
CA GLY A 199 19.58 26.97 -4.16
C GLY A 199 20.65 28.04 -3.97
N ASN A 200 20.82 28.92 -4.97
CA ASN A 200 21.81 30.01 -4.92
C ASN A 200 21.14 31.40 -4.77
N GLN A 201 19.82 31.41 -4.55
CA GLN A 201 19.03 32.64 -4.46
C GLN A 201 18.63 32.86 -3.00
N ASP A 202 18.73 34.10 -2.54
CA ASP A 202 18.38 34.54 -1.17
C ASP A 202 16.88 34.84 -1.01
N PHE A 203 16.08 34.40 -1.97
CA PHE A 203 14.63 34.56 -1.94
C PHE A 203 13.95 33.33 -2.55
N ALA A 204 12.63 33.26 -2.34
CA ALA A 204 11.80 32.20 -2.88
C ALA A 204 10.50 32.75 -3.47
N TYR A 205 9.99 32.04 -4.48
CA TYR A 205 8.59 32.12 -4.88
C TYR A 205 7.77 31.14 -4.06
N TYR A 206 6.92 31.62 -3.16
CA TYR A 206 6.05 30.73 -2.38
C TYR A 206 4.79 30.40 -3.17
N GLU A 207 4.46 29.12 -3.24
CA GLU A 207 3.26 28.61 -3.90
C GLU A 207 2.36 27.91 -2.88
N LEU A 208 1.16 28.47 -2.69
CA LEU A 208 0.12 27.91 -1.83
C LEU A 208 -0.94 27.24 -2.69
N PRO A 209 -1.05 25.90 -2.66
CA PRO A 209 -2.12 25.19 -3.37
C PRO A 209 -3.52 25.62 -2.88
N ASP A 210 -4.42 25.91 -3.82
CA ASP A 210 -5.82 26.26 -3.55
C ASP A 210 -6.75 25.11 -3.99
N THR A 211 -6.65 24.68 -5.26
CA THR A 211 -7.34 23.49 -5.78
C THR A 211 -6.35 22.54 -6.47
N SER A 212 -6.85 21.42 -7.02
CA SER A 212 -5.99 20.48 -7.75
C SER A 212 -5.24 21.05 -8.94
N TYR A 213 -5.73 22.15 -9.53
CA TYR A 213 -5.11 22.79 -10.69
C TYR A 213 -4.85 24.28 -10.50
N SER A 214 -5.06 24.83 -9.30
CA SER A 214 -4.81 26.24 -9.00
C SER A 214 -3.97 26.40 -7.74
N SER A 215 -3.02 27.32 -7.82
CA SER A 215 -2.19 27.75 -6.71
C SER A 215 -2.06 29.26 -6.71
N ASN A 216 -1.88 29.83 -5.52
CA ASN A 216 -1.57 31.24 -5.34
C ASN A 216 -0.07 31.39 -5.16
N THR A 217 0.55 32.22 -5.99
CA THR A 217 1.95 32.60 -5.86
C THR A 217 2.09 33.85 -5.01
N ILE A 218 3.02 33.86 -4.06
CA ILE A 218 3.31 34.98 -3.18
C ILE A 218 4.73 35.49 -3.47
N GLU A 219 4.78 36.73 -3.96
CA GLU A 219 6.00 37.49 -4.29
C GLU A 219 6.10 38.79 -3.48
N LYS A 220 4.99 39.19 -2.84
CA LYS A 220 4.85 40.45 -2.13
C LYS A 220 4.56 40.24 -0.66
N GLU A 221 4.94 41.21 0.15
CA GLU A 221 4.70 41.11 1.59
C GLU A 221 3.21 40.95 1.88
N CYS A 222 2.88 39.92 2.65
CA CYS A 222 1.50 39.68 3.07
C CYS A 222 1.46 38.88 4.36
N VAL A 223 0.28 38.90 4.99
CA VAL A 223 -0.04 38.04 6.13
C VAL A 223 -1.29 37.26 5.78
N ILE A 224 -1.19 35.95 5.76
CA ILE A 224 -2.29 35.04 5.47
C ILE A 224 -2.69 34.33 6.75
N LYS A 225 -3.99 34.26 7.03
CA LYS A 225 -4.50 33.60 8.23
C LYS A 225 -4.25 32.09 8.16
N GLY A 226 -3.97 31.47 9.30
CA GLY A 226 -3.59 30.05 9.36
C GLY A 226 -4.65 29.10 8.80
N GLU A 227 -5.91 29.51 8.79
CA GLU A 227 -7.07 28.81 8.21
C GLU A 227 -7.12 28.83 6.68
N GLU A 228 -6.47 29.81 6.04
CA GLU A 228 -6.34 29.92 4.58
C GLU A 228 -5.04 29.28 4.07
N ILE A 229 -4.08 29.02 4.95
CA ILE A 229 -2.86 28.29 4.61
C ILE A 229 -3.23 26.80 4.39
N PRO A 230 -2.71 26.12 3.35
CA PRO A 230 -2.79 24.66 3.24
C PRO A 230 -1.97 23.94 4.34
N ALA A 231 -2.07 22.62 4.45
CA ALA A 231 -1.22 21.85 5.36
C ALA A 231 0.22 21.70 4.83
N THR A 232 0.40 21.78 3.51
CA THR A 232 1.66 21.72 2.77
C THR A 232 1.67 22.83 1.73
N PHE A 233 2.79 23.52 1.59
CA PHE A 233 3.04 24.47 0.50
C PHE A 233 4.52 24.44 0.12
N TYR A 234 4.84 25.08 -1.01
CA TYR A 234 6.13 24.95 -1.67
C TYR A 234 6.81 26.30 -1.85
N ALA A 235 8.13 26.26 -1.96
CA ALA A 235 8.98 27.39 -2.27
C ALA A 235 9.91 26.99 -3.42
N TYR A 236 9.97 27.81 -4.47
CA TYR A 236 10.71 27.55 -5.69
C TYR A 236 11.74 28.63 -5.98
N ASP A 237 12.82 28.25 -6.65
CA ASP A 237 13.81 29.18 -7.20
C ASP A 237 13.33 29.84 -8.51
N ASP A 238 12.47 29.16 -9.28
CA ASP A 238 11.83 29.68 -10.49
C ASP A 238 10.44 29.04 -10.68
N LEU A 239 9.41 29.86 -10.92
CA LEU A 239 8.02 29.40 -11.07
C LEU A 239 7.74 28.56 -12.33
N LYS A 240 8.56 28.72 -13.38
CA LYS A 240 8.34 28.09 -14.69
C LYS A 240 9.24 26.90 -14.91
N ASN A 241 10.44 26.92 -14.35
CA ASN A 241 11.43 25.87 -14.51
C ASN A 241 12.25 25.67 -13.22
N PRO A 242 11.60 25.23 -12.13
CA PRO A 242 12.25 25.08 -10.83
C PRO A 242 13.43 24.10 -10.93
N GLN A 243 14.59 24.52 -10.44
CA GLN A 243 15.77 23.67 -10.27
C GLN A 243 16.00 23.28 -8.82
N ALA A 244 15.43 24.03 -7.88
CA ALA A 244 15.46 23.73 -6.46
C ALA A 244 14.08 23.97 -5.85
N THR A 245 13.70 23.17 -4.86
CA THR A 245 12.41 23.28 -4.19
C THR A 245 12.53 23.02 -2.71
N ALA A 246 11.89 23.86 -1.89
CA ALA A 246 11.63 23.53 -0.49
C ALA A 246 10.13 23.32 -0.28
N SER A 247 9.79 22.45 0.64
CA SER A 247 8.43 22.15 1.08
C SER A 247 8.29 22.48 2.56
N THR A 248 7.16 23.06 2.94
CA THR A 248 6.79 23.26 4.34
C THR A 248 5.56 22.42 4.65
N VAL A 249 5.63 21.57 5.66
CA VAL A 249 4.51 20.73 6.14
C VAL A 249 4.14 21.15 7.57
N ILE A 250 2.94 21.71 7.71
CA ILE A 250 2.38 22.22 8.96
C ILE A 250 1.70 21.08 9.73
N SER A 251 2.48 20.36 10.54
CA SER A 251 1.98 19.30 11.42
C SER A 251 1.10 19.82 12.56
N SER A 252 1.40 21.01 13.11
CA SER A 252 0.64 21.64 14.19
C SER A 252 -0.47 22.59 13.69
N LYS A 253 -1.24 22.16 12.68
CA LYS A 253 -2.18 23.05 11.95
C LYS A 253 -3.21 23.75 12.83
N GLY A 254 -3.76 23.05 13.81
CA GLY A 254 -4.76 23.61 14.73
C GLY A 254 -4.23 24.74 15.63
N MET A 255 -2.92 24.90 15.73
CA MET A 255 -2.26 25.95 16.53
C MET A 255 -1.80 27.13 15.67
N LEU A 256 -1.80 27.00 14.34
CA LEU A 256 -1.31 28.04 13.43
C LEU A 256 -2.29 29.22 13.37
N LYS A 257 -1.84 30.40 13.80
CA LYS A 257 -2.61 31.65 13.72
C LYS A 257 -2.53 32.30 12.35
N GLN A 258 -1.32 32.41 11.81
CA GLN A 258 -1.03 33.09 10.53
C GLN A 258 0.38 32.74 10.05
N ILE A 259 0.63 32.99 8.77
CA ILE A 259 1.98 33.03 8.19
C ILE A 259 2.17 34.41 7.54
N ALA A 260 3.30 35.04 7.82
CA ALA A 260 3.74 36.24 7.13
C ALA A 260 4.81 35.85 6.10
N PHE A 261 4.69 36.36 4.88
CA PHE A 261 5.72 36.29 3.84
C PHE A 261 6.20 37.72 3.62
N ALA A 262 7.50 37.95 3.63
CA ALA A 262 8.03 39.31 3.56
C ALA A 262 9.49 39.34 3.09
N HIS A 263 10.00 40.55 2.85
CA HIS A 263 11.44 40.73 2.74
C HIS A 263 12.09 40.49 4.12
N TRP A 264 13.22 39.77 4.19
CA TRP A 264 13.85 39.43 5.48
C TRP A 264 14.09 40.65 6.36
N ASN A 265 14.71 41.71 5.82
CA ASN A 265 14.90 42.99 6.54
C ASN A 265 13.62 43.58 7.14
N SER A 266 12.47 43.48 6.46
CA SER A 266 11.21 44.00 7.01
C SER A 266 10.74 43.20 8.22
N ILE A 267 10.80 41.87 8.12
CA ILE A 267 10.21 40.99 9.12
C ILE A 267 11.16 40.74 10.29
N ALA A 268 12.48 40.65 10.04
CA ALA A 268 13.50 40.52 11.08
C ALA A 268 13.61 41.78 11.96
N ALA A 269 13.19 42.95 11.46
CA ALA A 269 13.17 44.20 12.22
C ALA A 269 12.08 44.27 13.32
N THR A 270 11.22 43.26 13.46
CA THR A 270 10.20 43.20 14.52
C THR A 270 10.39 41.99 15.42
N ASP A 271 10.20 42.20 16.73
CA ASP A 271 10.39 41.14 17.73
C ASP A 271 9.28 40.06 17.66
N PHE A 272 8.06 40.44 17.25
CA PHE A 272 6.93 39.51 17.08
C PHE A 272 5.94 39.97 16.02
N ASP A 273 5.13 41.01 16.28
CA ASP A 273 4.05 41.43 15.37
C ASP A 273 4.62 42.03 14.08
N PHE A 274 4.05 41.65 12.95
CA PHE A 274 4.48 42.11 11.62
C PHE A 274 3.31 42.76 10.88
N ALA A 275 3.58 43.89 10.23
CA ALA A 275 2.64 44.59 9.38
C ALA A 275 3.23 44.68 7.95
N PRO A 276 2.63 44.02 6.95
CA PRO A 276 3.20 43.94 5.61
C PRO A 276 3.06 45.25 4.84
N ASN A 277 4.06 45.57 4.02
CA ASN A 277 3.94 46.51 2.93
C ASN A 277 3.52 45.75 1.65
N GLU A 278 2.21 45.64 1.42
CA GLU A 278 1.64 44.86 0.29
C GLU A 278 2.09 45.33 -1.12
N SER A 279 2.76 46.48 -1.22
CA SER A 279 3.36 46.96 -2.47
C SER A 279 4.80 46.50 -2.69
N LEU A 280 5.50 46.06 -1.64
CA LEU A 280 6.88 45.60 -1.70
C LEU A 280 6.92 44.16 -2.24
N ASP A 281 7.66 43.99 -3.32
CA ASP A 281 7.98 42.70 -3.93
C ASP A 281 9.36 42.25 -3.43
N PHE A 282 9.38 41.18 -2.66
CA PHE A 282 10.61 40.66 -2.04
C PHE A 282 11.43 39.79 -2.99
N THR A 283 10.91 39.47 -4.18
CA THR A 283 11.60 38.69 -5.22
C THR A 283 12.32 39.56 -6.25
N ASN A 284 12.22 40.89 -6.12
CA ASN A 284 12.72 41.85 -7.09
C ASN A 284 13.83 42.73 -6.51
N GLU A 285 15.04 42.63 -7.08
CA GLU A 285 16.20 43.46 -6.71
C GLU A 285 15.96 44.97 -6.92
N GLY A 286 14.99 45.34 -7.75
CA GLY A 286 14.62 46.74 -8.02
C GLY A 286 13.61 47.34 -7.04
N ASN A 287 13.33 46.71 -5.89
CA ASN A 287 12.37 47.26 -4.92
C ASN A 287 12.86 48.56 -4.29
N ASP A 288 11.96 49.54 -4.16
CA ASP A 288 12.31 50.92 -3.76
C ASP A 288 12.79 51.06 -2.30
N GLN A 289 12.61 50.02 -1.46
CA GLN A 289 12.85 50.10 -0.01
C GLN A 289 14.22 49.54 0.40
N TYR A 290 14.63 48.40 -0.15
CA TYR A 290 15.86 47.70 0.23
C TYR A 290 16.83 47.52 -0.94
N GLY A 291 16.34 47.48 -2.18
CA GLY A 291 17.18 47.33 -3.37
C GLY A 291 17.85 45.95 -3.48
N THR A 292 17.26 44.93 -2.88
CA THR A 292 17.73 43.53 -2.84
C THR A 292 16.54 42.58 -2.93
N ALA A 293 16.66 41.49 -3.68
CA ALA A 293 15.70 40.40 -3.63
C ALA A 293 16.11 39.47 -2.49
N ASP A 294 15.27 39.38 -1.47
CA ASP A 294 15.55 38.66 -0.23
C ASP A 294 14.21 38.37 0.44
N SER A 295 13.96 37.12 0.84
CA SER A 295 12.66 36.71 1.38
C SER A 295 12.76 35.86 2.63
N ALA A 296 11.78 36.04 3.53
CA ALA A 296 11.60 35.19 4.69
C ALA A 296 10.12 34.91 4.96
N MET A 297 9.87 33.82 5.67
CA MET A 297 8.54 33.50 6.18
C MET A 297 8.54 33.41 7.70
N ALA A 298 7.48 33.92 8.34
CA ALA A 298 7.26 33.74 9.78
C ALA A 298 5.95 33.02 10.06
N MET A 299 6.04 31.87 10.74
CA MET A 299 4.89 31.08 11.18
C MET A 299 4.54 31.42 12.63
N TYR A 300 3.29 31.80 12.87
CA TYR A 300 2.80 32.21 14.19
C TYR A 300 1.90 31.13 14.78
N TYR A 301 2.26 30.61 15.95
CA TYR A 301 1.55 29.54 16.64
C TYR A 301 1.03 29.98 18.01
N ASP A 302 -0.19 29.57 18.35
CA ASP A 302 -0.76 29.68 19.68
C ASP A 302 -0.55 28.38 20.45
N LEU A 303 0.32 28.39 21.46
CA LEU A 303 0.53 27.23 22.34
C LEU A 303 -0.53 27.19 23.47
N GLY A 304 -1.41 28.18 23.53
CA GLY A 304 -2.43 28.32 24.55
C GLY A 304 -1.83 28.57 25.93
N THR A 305 -2.58 28.18 26.96
CA THR A 305 -2.15 28.30 28.36
C THR A 305 -1.38 27.06 28.82
N VAL A 306 -0.09 27.24 29.10
CA VAL A 306 0.78 26.24 29.71
C VAL A 306 0.66 26.33 31.24
N ASN A 307 -0.09 25.39 31.81
CA ASN A 307 -0.29 25.32 33.27
C ASN A 307 1.01 24.95 34.01
N ALA A 308 1.06 25.26 35.30
CA ALA A 308 2.17 24.88 36.18
C ALA A 308 2.51 23.37 36.09
N GLY A 309 3.80 23.07 35.89
CA GLY A 309 4.31 21.71 35.72
C GLY A 309 3.93 21.02 34.41
N LYS A 310 3.30 21.73 33.46
CA LYS A 310 2.93 21.24 32.13
C LYS A 310 3.85 21.82 31.06
N GLN A 311 3.68 21.31 29.84
CA GLN A 311 4.46 21.71 28.68
C GLN A 311 3.56 21.96 27.48
N GLY A 312 3.92 22.91 26.63
CA GLY A 312 3.32 23.17 25.32
C GLY A 312 4.33 22.84 24.22
N ILE A 313 3.89 22.14 23.17
CA ILE A 313 4.76 21.70 22.07
C ILE A 313 4.16 22.16 20.75
N VAL A 314 5.02 22.61 19.85
CA VAL A 314 4.66 22.93 18.46
C VAL A 314 5.75 22.39 17.53
N ASN A 315 5.35 21.89 16.37
CA ASN A 315 6.28 21.41 15.35
C ASN A 315 5.81 21.74 13.92
N THR A 316 6.79 21.77 13.02
CA THR A 316 6.60 21.88 11.56
C THR A 316 7.75 21.16 10.87
N TYR A 317 7.53 20.64 9.67
CA TYR A 317 8.59 20.09 8.84
C TYR A 317 8.97 21.09 7.75
N TYR A 318 10.27 21.19 7.47
CA TYR A 318 10.83 22.01 6.41
C TYR A 318 11.95 21.24 5.70
N GLY A 319 11.94 21.22 4.37
CA GLY A 319 12.95 20.51 3.58
C GLY A 319 12.41 20.01 2.24
N VAL A 320 12.96 18.93 1.72
CA VAL A 320 12.56 18.36 0.42
C VAL A 320 11.97 16.97 0.60
N PHE A 321 10.89 16.65 -0.12
CA PHE A 321 10.47 15.25 -0.26
C PHE A 321 11.51 14.49 -1.08
N SER A 322 12.34 13.66 -0.42
CA SER A 322 13.40 12.89 -1.05
C SER A 322 12.92 11.93 -2.15
N ASN A 323 11.67 11.46 -2.05
CA ASN A 323 11.15 10.37 -2.88
C ASN A 323 12.07 9.12 -2.84
N GLU A 324 12.69 8.82 -1.69
CA GLU A 324 13.66 7.72 -1.49
C GLU A 324 13.21 6.38 -2.14
N LYS A 325 11.93 6.03 -1.95
CA LYS A 325 11.32 4.78 -2.43
C LYS A 325 11.08 4.75 -3.95
N VAL A 326 11.09 5.90 -4.61
CA VAL A 326 10.90 6.00 -6.06
C VAL A 326 12.17 5.52 -6.76
N LYS A 327 11.97 4.67 -7.77
CA LYS A 327 12.99 4.17 -8.69
C LYS A 327 12.69 4.74 -10.07
N PRO A 328 13.30 5.88 -10.47
CA PRO A 328 12.97 6.58 -11.72
C PRO A 328 13.05 5.72 -12.99
N GLU A 329 13.83 4.65 -12.95
CA GLU A 329 13.96 3.66 -14.03
C GLU A 329 12.75 2.71 -14.18
N ILE A 330 11.90 2.60 -13.16
CA ILE A 330 10.74 1.69 -13.11
C ILE A 330 9.44 2.48 -12.89
N ASN A 331 9.44 3.43 -11.96
CA ASN A 331 8.27 4.20 -11.59
C ASN A 331 8.02 5.33 -12.58
N THR A 332 6.76 5.54 -12.91
CA THR A 332 6.32 6.60 -13.83
C THR A 332 5.59 7.74 -13.14
N VAL A 333 5.24 7.56 -11.86
CA VAL A 333 4.64 8.60 -11.01
C VAL A 333 5.36 8.65 -9.66
N ALA A 334 5.38 9.82 -9.04
CA ALA A 334 5.69 10.01 -7.63
C ALA A 334 4.43 10.52 -6.92
N PHE A 335 4.18 10.03 -5.70
CA PHE A 335 3.02 10.41 -4.92
C PHE A 335 3.42 10.64 -3.45
N ASN A 336 3.21 11.87 -2.98
CA ASN A 336 3.53 12.31 -1.62
C ASN A 336 2.24 12.47 -0.82
N ILE A 337 2.27 12.06 0.45
CA ILE A 337 1.10 12.06 1.34
C ILE A 337 1.44 12.80 2.63
N THR A 338 0.74 13.89 2.91
CA THR A 338 0.84 14.64 4.16
C THR A 338 -0.46 14.49 4.95
N ALA A 339 -0.38 13.87 6.12
CA ALA A 339 -1.53 13.66 7.01
C ALA A 339 -1.25 14.19 8.42
N PRO A 340 -2.29 14.56 9.20
CA PRO A 340 -2.10 14.89 10.61
C PRO A 340 -1.63 13.66 11.38
N ALA A 341 -0.52 13.80 12.14
CA ALA A 341 0.01 12.70 12.94
C ALA A 341 -0.96 12.24 14.05
N THR A 342 -1.76 13.16 14.60
CA THR A 342 -2.78 12.89 15.62
C THR A 342 -3.98 13.79 15.48
N LEU A 343 -5.17 13.24 15.75
CA LEU A 343 -6.38 14.04 15.93
C LEU A 343 -6.45 14.57 17.36
N SER A 344 -7.18 15.68 17.53
CA SER A 344 -7.45 16.27 18.85
C SER A 344 -8.85 15.88 19.32
N LEU A 345 -8.98 15.42 20.56
CA LEU A 345 -10.28 15.05 21.15
C LEU A 345 -10.99 16.30 21.68
N SER A 346 -12.31 16.37 21.55
CA SER A 346 -13.09 17.43 22.19
C SER A 346 -13.11 17.28 23.72
N ILE A 347 -13.47 18.35 24.43
CA ILE A 347 -13.52 18.36 25.92
C ILE A 347 -14.47 17.28 26.46
N ASN A 348 -15.55 16.97 25.72
CA ASN A 348 -16.53 15.96 26.13
C ASN A 348 -16.11 14.51 25.76
N GLY A 349 -15.03 14.36 25.00
CA GLY A 349 -14.49 13.07 24.58
C GLY A 349 -15.35 12.27 23.58
N LYS A 350 -16.34 12.90 22.94
CA LYS A 350 -17.29 12.21 22.04
C LYS A 350 -17.01 12.42 20.56
N ASN A 351 -16.30 13.50 20.21
CA ASN A 351 -15.95 13.82 18.83
C ASN A 351 -14.48 14.26 18.78
N TYR A 352 -13.86 14.14 17.61
CA TYR A 352 -12.61 14.84 17.34
C TYR A 352 -12.89 16.29 16.93
N VAL A 353 -11.95 17.16 17.25
CA VAL A 353 -11.88 18.54 16.79
C VAL A 353 -11.33 18.54 15.37
N SER A 354 -12.01 19.24 14.47
CA SER A 354 -11.59 19.38 13.08
C SER A 354 -10.24 20.09 12.97
N ASN A 355 -9.44 19.72 11.95
CA ASN A 355 -8.25 20.48 11.57
C ASN A 355 -8.50 21.46 10.41
N CYS A 356 -9.66 21.37 9.76
CA CYS A 356 -9.98 22.12 8.53
C CYS A 356 -11.28 22.93 8.63
N ASN A 357 -12.13 22.70 9.64
CA ASN A 357 -13.44 23.34 9.76
C ASN A 357 -13.58 24.16 11.04
N LYS A 358 -14.06 25.39 10.90
CA LYS A 358 -14.37 26.29 12.02
C LYS A 358 -15.83 26.74 12.03
N ASP A 359 -16.33 27.04 13.22
CA ASP A 359 -17.63 27.66 13.44
C ASP A 359 -17.61 29.16 13.13
N THR A 360 -18.76 29.83 13.25
CA THR A 360 -18.89 31.28 12.98
C THR A 360 -18.09 32.15 13.93
N ASN A 361 -17.58 31.60 15.03
CA ASN A 361 -16.74 32.30 16.01
C ASN A 361 -15.24 32.04 15.79
N GLY A 362 -14.88 31.34 14.70
CA GLY A 362 -13.50 31.01 14.35
C GLY A 362 -12.91 29.84 15.17
N LYS A 363 -13.72 29.13 15.96
CA LYS A 363 -13.27 27.94 16.72
C LYS A 363 -13.43 26.70 15.85
N TYR A 364 -12.47 25.78 15.91
CA TYR A 364 -12.59 24.51 15.20
C TYR A 364 -13.83 23.72 15.63
N LYS A 365 -14.57 23.19 14.65
CA LYS A 365 -15.79 22.40 14.87
C LYS A 365 -15.44 21.07 15.53
N GLU A 366 -16.35 20.56 16.34
CA GLU A 366 -16.27 19.19 16.90
C GLU A 366 -17.00 18.19 15.99
N ASP A 367 -16.73 18.23 14.68
CA ASP A 367 -17.37 17.37 13.66
C ASP A 367 -16.52 16.15 13.27
N GLY A 368 -15.28 16.09 13.76
CA GLY A 368 -14.32 15.02 13.50
C GLY A 368 -13.78 14.97 12.07
N ILE A 369 -13.96 16.04 11.27
CA ILE A 369 -13.47 16.10 9.89
C ILE A 369 -12.03 16.58 9.87
N PHE A 370 -11.17 15.84 9.16
CA PHE A 370 -9.78 16.21 8.92
C PHE A 370 -9.42 16.07 7.44
N ASN A 371 -8.40 16.81 7.01
CA ASN A 371 -7.86 16.71 5.67
C ASN A 371 -6.51 15.98 5.61
N ILE A 372 -6.26 15.34 4.47
CA ILE A 372 -4.97 14.81 4.04
C ILE A 372 -4.64 15.51 2.72
N GLN A 373 -3.42 16.03 2.61
CA GLN A 373 -2.96 16.64 1.38
C GLN A 373 -2.01 15.69 0.68
N THR A 374 -2.16 15.57 -0.63
CA THR A 374 -1.31 14.71 -1.44
C THR A 374 -0.78 15.47 -2.65
N SER A 375 0.37 15.06 -3.18
CA SER A 375 0.91 15.57 -4.44
C SER A 375 1.17 14.40 -5.37
N LEU A 376 0.63 14.47 -6.58
CA LEU A 376 0.81 13.48 -7.64
C LEU A 376 1.60 14.08 -8.79
N LYS A 377 2.80 13.55 -9.05
CA LYS A 377 3.70 14.03 -10.11
C LYS A 377 3.91 12.96 -11.17
N ASN A 378 3.76 13.35 -12.45
CA ASN A 378 4.16 12.51 -13.58
C ASN A 378 5.67 12.65 -13.79
N ILE A 379 6.42 11.64 -13.35
CA ILE A 379 7.88 11.60 -13.48
C ILE A 379 8.33 10.82 -14.72
N SER A 380 7.39 10.33 -15.54
CA SER A 380 7.71 9.59 -16.74
C SER A 380 8.40 10.48 -17.77
N ASP A 381 9.50 9.99 -18.32
CA ASP A 381 10.18 10.69 -19.40
C ASP A 381 9.51 10.57 -20.77
N LYS A 382 8.59 9.61 -20.91
CA LYS A 382 8.05 9.17 -22.21
C LYS A 382 6.52 9.11 -22.24
N GLU A 383 5.87 8.87 -21.11
CA GLU A 383 4.45 8.55 -21.04
C GLU A 383 3.63 9.78 -20.64
N ASN A 384 2.60 10.07 -21.44
CA ASN A 384 1.49 10.91 -21.04
C ASN A 384 0.29 10.01 -20.76
N TYR A 385 -0.47 10.31 -19.72
CA TYR A 385 -1.66 9.54 -19.38
C TYR A 385 -2.91 10.31 -19.75
N ASP A 386 -3.81 9.70 -20.53
CA ASP A 386 -5.09 10.30 -20.89
C ASP A 386 -5.96 10.51 -19.63
N GLU A 387 -5.93 9.54 -18.71
CA GLU A 387 -6.58 9.62 -17.41
C GLU A 387 -5.79 8.81 -16.37
N VAL A 388 -5.66 9.38 -15.17
CA VAL A 388 -5.20 8.68 -13.97
C VAL A 388 -6.25 8.79 -12.87
N VAL A 389 -6.40 7.72 -12.10
CA VAL A 389 -7.32 7.67 -10.95
C VAL A 389 -6.52 7.48 -9.68
N VAL A 390 -6.74 8.35 -8.70
CA VAL A 390 -6.28 8.17 -7.32
C VAL A 390 -7.42 7.56 -6.52
N ALA A 391 -7.19 6.37 -5.98
CA ALA A 391 -8.13 5.66 -5.13
C ALA A 391 -7.66 5.66 -3.68
N ALA A 392 -8.52 6.15 -2.77
CA ALA A 392 -8.28 6.17 -1.33
C ALA A 392 -9.09 5.06 -0.64
N TYR A 393 -8.39 4.26 0.16
CA TYR A 393 -8.91 3.14 0.93
C TYR A 393 -8.70 3.46 2.41
N ALA A 394 -9.77 3.60 3.17
CA ALA A 394 -9.71 3.99 4.57
C ALA A 394 -10.08 2.82 5.48
N SER A 395 -9.33 2.65 6.59
CA SER A 395 -9.67 1.69 7.64
C SER A 395 -11.01 2.01 8.32
N GLU A 396 -11.54 1.03 9.07
CA GLU A 396 -12.75 1.20 9.87
C GLU A 396 -12.69 2.44 10.78
N GLY A 397 -13.82 3.12 10.95
CA GLY A 397 -13.94 4.36 11.71
C GLY A 397 -13.47 5.62 10.96
N LEU A 398 -13.01 5.49 9.71
CA LEU A 398 -12.72 6.62 8.82
C LEU A 398 -13.70 6.64 7.64
N THR A 399 -14.49 7.70 7.53
CA THR A 399 -15.43 7.90 6.43
C THR A 399 -14.88 8.93 5.43
N PRO A 400 -14.62 8.57 4.16
CA PRO A 400 -14.23 9.53 3.13
C PRO A 400 -15.36 10.49 2.80
N LEU A 401 -15.01 11.74 2.50
CA LEU A 401 -15.92 12.81 2.10
C LEU A 401 -15.50 13.37 0.73
N ASP A 402 -16.43 14.02 0.03
CA ASP A 402 -16.11 14.71 -1.22
C ASP A 402 -15.30 16.01 -0.99
N GLU A 403 -14.94 16.69 -2.07
CA GLU A 403 -14.21 17.97 -2.05
C GLU A 403 -14.94 19.11 -1.32
N HIS A 404 -16.27 18.99 -1.17
CA HIS A 404 -17.12 19.90 -0.41
C HIS A 404 -17.41 19.38 1.01
N GLN A 405 -16.67 18.36 1.44
CA GLN A 405 -16.77 17.70 2.74
C GLN A 405 -18.17 17.13 3.05
N GLN A 406 -18.91 16.78 2.00
CA GLN A 406 -20.20 16.11 2.12
C GLN A 406 -20.01 14.59 2.04
N LYS A 407 -20.99 13.87 2.57
CA LYS A 407 -21.03 12.41 2.41
C LYS A 407 -21.13 12.07 0.93
N LEU A 408 -20.32 11.11 0.51
CA LEU A 408 -20.39 10.55 -0.83
C LEU A 408 -21.79 9.98 -1.11
N SER A 409 -22.20 10.00 -2.37
CA SER A 409 -23.48 9.43 -2.82
C SER A 409 -23.55 7.89 -2.75
N TYR A 410 -22.45 7.26 -2.35
CA TYR A 410 -22.30 5.83 -2.17
C TYR A 410 -21.47 5.53 -0.93
N GLU A 411 -21.69 4.37 -0.32
CA GLU A 411 -20.81 3.87 0.74
C GLU A 411 -19.50 3.36 0.14
N THR A 412 -18.40 3.82 0.71
CA THR A 412 -17.06 3.38 0.33
C THR A 412 -16.73 2.08 1.03
N SER A 413 -16.12 1.17 0.29
CA SER A 413 -15.49 -0.04 0.80
C SER A 413 -14.19 -0.25 0.05
N TYR A 414 -13.43 -1.29 0.38
CA TYR A 414 -12.26 -1.60 -0.42
C TYR A 414 -12.60 -2.09 -1.83
N ALA A 415 -13.76 -2.72 -2.04
CA ALA A 415 -14.27 -3.02 -3.39
C ALA A 415 -14.63 -1.75 -4.17
N LYS A 416 -15.05 -0.70 -3.45
CA LYS A 416 -15.51 0.57 -4.01
C LYS A 416 -14.84 1.74 -3.26
N PRO A 417 -13.53 1.97 -3.49
CA PRO A 417 -12.80 3.03 -2.79
C PRO A 417 -13.32 4.41 -3.22
N TYR A 418 -12.97 5.44 -2.45
CA TYR A 418 -13.15 6.81 -2.91
C TYR A 418 -12.18 7.09 -4.06
N ARG A 419 -12.66 7.64 -5.17
CA ARG A 419 -11.87 7.83 -6.41
C ARG A 419 -11.90 9.27 -6.86
N CYS A 420 -10.74 9.79 -7.25
CA CYS A 420 -10.57 11.06 -7.94
C CYS A 420 -9.89 10.82 -9.29
N SER A 421 -10.52 11.26 -10.38
CA SER A 421 -10.00 11.14 -11.75
C SER A 421 -9.32 12.44 -12.20
N TYR A 422 -8.18 12.32 -12.86
CA TYR A 422 -7.43 13.42 -13.45
C TYR A 422 -7.12 13.09 -14.91
N VAL A 423 -7.58 13.94 -15.82
CA VAL A 423 -7.41 13.76 -17.27
C VAL A 423 -6.24 14.57 -17.81
N ASP A 424 -5.71 14.20 -18.98
CA ASP A 424 -4.60 14.87 -19.65
C ASP A 424 -3.36 15.02 -18.75
N PHE A 425 -3.02 13.97 -18.00
CA PHE A 425 -1.90 13.94 -17.06
C PHE A 425 -0.56 13.76 -17.79
N LYS A 426 -0.07 14.87 -18.32
CA LYS A 426 1.16 14.98 -19.13
C LYS A 426 2.43 14.84 -18.30
N LYS A 427 3.54 14.55 -18.99
CA LYS A 427 4.89 14.56 -18.43
C LYS A 427 5.17 15.85 -17.67
N GLY A 428 5.71 15.74 -16.46
CA GLY A 428 6.09 16.87 -15.62
C GLY A 428 4.93 17.52 -14.89
N THR A 429 3.68 17.13 -15.15
CA THR A 429 2.52 17.65 -14.41
C THR A 429 2.62 17.23 -12.94
N ASN A 430 2.40 18.19 -12.04
CA ASN A 430 2.23 17.99 -10.60
C ASN A 430 0.84 18.46 -10.18
N ILE A 431 0.09 17.65 -9.44
CA ILE A 431 -1.28 17.92 -9.00
C ILE A 431 -1.32 17.80 -7.48
N ASN A 432 -1.85 18.81 -6.79
CA ASN A 432 -2.06 18.77 -5.35
C ASN A 432 -3.51 18.37 -5.03
N ILE A 433 -3.74 17.25 -4.34
CA ILE A 433 -5.08 16.70 -4.14
C ILE A 433 -5.43 16.71 -2.65
N PRO A 434 -6.44 17.50 -2.22
CA PRO A 434 -6.98 17.41 -0.88
C PRO A 434 -7.97 16.24 -0.77
N PHE A 435 -7.79 15.40 0.24
CA PHE A 435 -8.75 14.37 0.64
C PHE A 435 -9.32 14.72 2.01
N TYR A 436 -10.63 14.54 2.18
CA TYR A 436 -11.31 14.80 3.45
C TYR A 436 -11.85 13.51 4.03
N PHE A 437 -11.66 13.32 5.34
CA PHE A 437 -12.15 12.16 6.06
C PHE A 437 -12.82 12.60 7.37
N LYS A 438 -13.85 11.88 7.78
CA LYS A 438 -14.43 11.99 9.11
C LYS A 438 -14.01 10.81 9.97
N ALA A 439 -13.46 11.06 11.15
CA ALA A 439 -13.10 10.02 12.11
C ALA A 439 -14.15 9.86 13.23
N ASP A 440 -14.48 8.61 13.55
CA ASP A 440 -15.32 8.26 14.70
C ASP A 440 -14.48 8.00 15.96
N VAL A 441 -14.97 8.37 17.15
CA VAL A 441 -14.23 8.19 18.41
C VAL A 441 -14.44 6.80 18.98
N ASP A 442 -13.35 6.06 19.17
CA ASP A 442 -13.35 4.76 19.83
C ASP A 442 -13.10 4.86 21.34
N THR A 443 -13.30 3.76 22.06
CA THR A 443 -13.00 3.69 23.49
C THR A 443 -11.52 3.81 23.81
N SER A 444 -10.64 3.25 22.96
CA SER A 444 -9.18 3.21 23.15
C SER A 444 -8.49 3.94 22.01
N ALA A 445 -7.27 4.44 22.25
CA ALA A 445 -6.48 5.10 21.22
C ALA A 445 -5.96 4.08 20.19
N THR A 446 -6.05 4.40 18.91
CA THR A 446 -5.63 3.54 17.79
C THR A 446 -4.97 4.36 16.69
N TYR A 447 -4.03 3.78 15.95
CA TYR A 447 -3.70 4.32 14.62
C TYR A 447 -4.68 3.76 13.61
N ARG A 448 -5.16 4.62 12.71
CA ARG A 448 -5.98 4.21 11.57
C ARG A 448 -5.23 4.47 10.28
N LYS A 449 -5.21 3.47 9.41
CA LYS A 449 -4.47 3.49 8.14
C LYS A 449 -5.36 4.03 7.02
N ILE A 450 -4.75 4.79 6.12
CA ILE A 450 -5.34 5.16 4.84
C ILE A 450 -4.33 4.80 3.75
N THR A 451 -4.75 3.98 2.80
CA THR A 451 -3.95 3.57 1.64
C THR A 451 -4.39 4.35 0.41
N PHE A 452 -3.44 4.89 -0.34
CA PHE A 452 -3.67 5.51 -1.64
C PHE A 452 -3.05 4.65 -2.74
N ARG A 453 -3.80 4.45 -3.83
CA ARG A 453 -3.31 3.79 -5.03
C ARG A 453 -3.58 4.66 -6.26
N VAL A 454 -2.61 4.74 -7.15
CA VAL A 454 -2.72 5.52 -8.39
C VAL A 454 -2.80 4.53 -9.56
N TYR A 455 -3.75 4.73 -10.47
CA TYR A 455 -3.97 3.87 -11.63
C TYR A 455 -3.96 4.68 -12.92
N LYS A 456 -3.42 4.13 -14.01
CA LYS A 456 -3.69 4.64 -15.38
C LYS A 456 -5.00 4.07 -15.90
N ILE A 457 -5.75 4.86 -16.65
CA ILE A 457 -6.95 4.38 -17.36
C ILE A 457 -6.65 4.39 -18.85
N THR A 458 -6.65 3.22 -19.48
CA THR A 458 -6.24 3.02 -20.87
C THR A 458 -7.39 3.13 -21.88
N SER A 459 -8.64 3.16 -21.43
CA SER A 459 -9.79 3.47 -22.30
C SER A 459 -10.88 4.21 -21.53
N LYS A 460 -11.52 5.21 -22.17
CA LYS A 460 -12.69 5.93 -21.61
C LYS A 460 -13.93 5.04 -21.38
N THR A 461 -13.83 3.76 -21.73
CA THR A 461 -14.88 2.75 -21.64
C THR A 461 -14.67 1.73 -20.53
N ASP A 462 -13.47 1.67 -19.94
CA ASP A 462 -13.12 0.70 -18.89
C ASP A 462 -12.92 1.46 -17.58
N SER A 463 -13.94 1.42 -16.71
CA SER A 463 -13.96 2.12 -15.41
C SER A 463 -13.34 1.32 -14.27
N ASN A 464 -12.75 0.15 -14.59
CA ASN A 464 -12.20 -0.76 -13.59
C ASN A 464 -10.75 -0.38 -13.23
N LEU A 465 -10.45 -0.40 -11.93
CA LEU A 465 -9.10 -0.14 -11.42
C LEU A 465 -8.29 -1.44 -11.52
N LEU A 466 -7.62 -1.63 -12.66
CA LEU A 466 -6.85 -2.84 -12.92
C LEU A 466 -5.50 -2.79 -12.21
N TYR A 467 -5.08 -3.91 -11.63
CA TYR A 467 -3.80 -3.97 -10.93
C TYR A 467 -2.61 -3.74 -11.88
N GLU A 468 -2.67 -4.29 -13.10
CA GLU A 468 -1.66 -4.07 -14.16
C GLU A 468 -1.54 -2.59 -14.57
N ASN A 469 -2.53 -1.78 -14.21
CA ASN A 469 -2.55 -0.35 -14.44
C ASN A 469 -2.16 0.47 -13.21
N MET A 470 -1.88 -0.16 -12.07
CA MET A 470 -1.44 0.54 -10.86
C MET A 470 -0.03 1.10 -11.06
N LEU A 471 0.09 2.41 -10.91
CA LEU A 471 1.34 3.16 -11.05
C LEU A 471 2.04 3.35 -9.69
N TYR A 472 1.27 3.36 -8.58
CA TYR A 472 1.78 3.62 -7.24
C TYR A 472 0.84 3.06 -6.16
N GLU A 473 1.42 2.66 -5.01
CA GLU A 473 0.72 2.39 -3.76
C GLU A 473 1.50 3.01 -2.58
N GLY A 474 0.80 3.69 -1.69
CA GLY A 474 1.36 4.27 -0.47
C GLY A 474 0.33 4.31 0.65
N SER A 475 0.76 4.52 1.89
CA SER A 475 -0.15 4.58 3.02
C SER A 475 0.32 5.59 4.05
N THR A 476 -0.63 6.10 4.83
CA THR A 476 -0.38 6.97 5.97
C THR A 476 -1.19 6.50 7.17
N TYR A 477 -0.73 6.82 8.37
CA TYR A 477 -1.39 6.50 9.63
C TYR A 477 -1.75 7.78 10.36
N VAL A 478 -2.94 7.80 10.97
CA VAL A 478 -3.42 8.92 11.80
C VAL A 478 -3.71 8.37 13.20
N LEU A 479 -3.13 8.98 14.23
CA LEU A 479 -3.47 8.63 15.61
C LEU A 479 -4.85 9.18 15.96
N CYS A 480 -5.74 8.29 16.40
CA CYS A 480 -7.09 8.58 16.85
C CYS A 480 -7.18 8.34 18.37
N PRO A 481 -7.10 9.37 19.23
CA PRO A 481 -7.18 9.21 20.69
C PRO A 481 -8.53 8.66 21.18
N GLY A 482 -8.50 7.79 22.19
CA GLY A 482 -9.73 7.20 22.76
C GLY A 482 -10.55 8.17 23.61
N GLY A 483 -11.88 8.00 23.59
CA GLY A 483 -12.84 8.82 24.35
C GLY A 483 -12.89 8.55 25.86
N ASN A 484 -12.15 7.55 26.37
CA ASN A 484 -12.24 7.11 27.76
C ASN A 484 -11.42 7.95 28.77
N GLY A 485 -10.70 8.97 28.30
CA GLY A 485 -9.89 9.87 29.13
C GLY A 485 -8.61 9.27 29.72
N LYS A 486 -8.26 8.02 29.37
CA LYS A 486 -6.98 7.41 29.73
C LYS A 486 -5.94 7.75 28.68
N LEU A 487 -4.72 8.03 29.14
CA LEU A 487 -3.60 8.16 28.24
C LEU A 487 -3.30 6.80 27.58
N PRO A 488 -2.94 6.79 26.29
CA PRO A 488 -2.42 5.60 25.62
C PRO A 488 -1.26 4.97 26.40
N GLU A 489 -1.28 3.64 26.57
CA GLU A 489 -0.23 2.88 27.24
C GLU A 489 0.03 1.59 26.46
N ILE A 490 1.30 1.31 26.16
CA ILE A 490 1.75 0.07 25.51
C ILE A 490 2.36 -0.82 26.59
N THR A 491 1.85 -2.04 26.74
CA THR A 491 2.38 -2.99 27.73
C THR A 491 2.85 -4.27 27.05
N PHE A 492 3.97 -4.82 27.54
CA PHE A 492 4.56 -6.07 27.03
C PHE A 492 4.41 -7.16 28.08
N ASN A 493 3.71 -8.23 27.72
CA ASN A 493 3.42 -9.35 28.61
C ASN A 493 4.46 -10.46 28.48
N SER A 494 4.91 -10.77 27.25
CA SER A 494 5.91 -11.81 27.01
C SER A 494 6.73 -11.56 25.75
N ALA A 495 7.93 -12.15 25.70
CA ALA A 495 8.72 -12.31 24.48
C ALA A 495 9.27 -13.74 24.45
N SER A 496 9.06 -14.44 23.34
CA SER A 496 9.31 -15.87 23.18
C SER A 496 9.89 -16.16 21.79
N PRO A 497 10.95 -17.00 21.69
CA PRO A 497 11.66 -17.66 22.77
C PRO A 497 12.56 -16.69 23.55
N LYS A 498 12.89 -17.04 24.81
CA LYS A 498 13.78 -16.23 25.66
C LYS A 498 15.26 -16.36 25.31
N ILE A 499 15.65 -17.45 24.67
CA ILE A 499 17.01 -17.70 24.23
C ILE A 499 16.95 -17.95 22.72
N LEU A 500 17.76 -17.21 21.97
CA LEU A 500 17.89 -17.29 20.52
C LEU A 500 19.33 -17.65 20.17
N TYR A 501 19.53 -18.42 19.09
CA TYR A 501 20.86 -18.62 18.55
C TYR A 501 21.43 -17.31 17.99
N ASN A 502 22.73 -17.09 18.13
CA ASN A 502 23.34 -15.79 17.87
C ASN A 502 23.68 -15.54 16.39
N ASP A 503 23.48 -16.51 15.49
CA ASP A 503 23.78 -16.41 14.04
C ASP A 503 22.61 -16.95 13.17
N LEU A 504 22.47 -16.57 11.89
CA LEU A 504 21.37 -16.92 10.93
C LEU A 504 20.10 -16.03 10.97
N SER A 505 18.89 -16.54 10.67
CA SER A 505 17.59 -15.82 10.80
C SER A 505 16.72 -16.43 11.90
N ARG A 506 16.14 -15.59 12.76
CA ARG A 506 15.57 -15.96 14.06
C ARG A 506 14.34 -15.11 14.35
N HIS A 507 13.23 -15.73 14.72
CA HIS A 507 12.00 -15.02 15.09
C HIS A 507 11.88 -14.85 16.60
N LEU A 508 11.36 -13.69 17.00
CA LEU A 508 10.94 -13.41 18.36
C LEU A 508 9.49 -12.91 18.33
N TYR A 509 8.63 -13.66 19.00
CA TYR A 509 7.23 -13.31 19.18
C TYR A 509 7.05 -12.56 20.49
N ILE A 510 6.43 -11.39 20.43
CA ILE A 510 6.13 -10.54 21.57
C ILE A 510 4.60 -10.46 21.70
N THR A 511 4.08 -10.57 22.92
CA THR A 511 2.65 -10.36 23.20
C THR A 511 2.47 -9.27 24.24
N GLY A 512 1.34 -8.57 24.18
CA GLY A 512 1.11 -7.41 25.04
C GLY A 512 -0.29 -6.82 24.95
N LYS A 513 -0.39 -5.51 25.06
CA LYS A 513 -1.62 -4.74 24.83
C LYS A 513 -1.33 -3.44 24.08
N ASN A 514 -2.32 -2.99 23.31
CA ASN A 514 -2.32 -1.79 22.47
C ASN A 514 -1.20 -1.78 21.41
N PHE A 515 -0.93 -2.92 20.77
CA PHE A 515 0.10 -2.96 19.73
C PHE A 515 -0.33 -2.33 18.41
N SER A 516 -1.63 -2.02 18.21
CA SER A 516 -2.05 -1.15 17.12
C SER A 516 -1.30 0.20 17.13
N MET A 517 -0.82 0.64 18.30
CA MET A 517 0.05 1.81 18.41
C MET A 517 1.40 1.65 17.71
N LEU A 518 1.87 0.43 17.48
CA LEU A 518 3.16 0.11 16.89
C LEU A 518 3.08 -0.20 15.38
N GLU A 519 1.91 -0.07 14.76
CA GLU A 519 1.72 -0.36 13.34
C GLU A 519 2.46 0.62 12.41
N ASP A 520 2.53 1.89 12.82
CA ASP A 520 3.32 2.89 12.11
C ASP A 520 4.81 2.80 12.49
N LYS A 521 5.51 1.90 11.80
CA LYS A 521 6.94 1.63 11.99
C LYS A 521 7.84 2.80 11.59
N SER A 522 7.31 3.85 10.96
CA SER A 522 8.09 5.05 10.63
C SER A 522 8.37 5.91 11.87
N ARG A 523 7.52 5.83 12.90
CA ARG A 523 7.59 6.69 14.09
C ARG A 523 8.56 6.20 15.17
N TYR A 524 9.09 4.99 15.04
CA TYR A 524 10.04 4.43 15.99
C TYR A 524 11.13 3.61 15.31
N THR A 525 12.26 3.47 16.01
CA THR A 525 13.28 2.47 15.67
C THR A 525 13.34 1.44 16.79
N LEU A 526 13.30 0.14 16.42
CA LEU A 526 13.49 -0.94 17.38
C LEU A 526 14.97 -1.27 17.50
N TYR A 527 15.49 -1.26 18.72
CA TYR A 527 16.86 -1.66 19.02
C TYR A 527 16.90 -2.87 19.95
N ALA A 528 17.87 -3.75 19.72
CA ALA A 528 18.32 -4.73 20.71
C ALA A 528 19.57 -4.19 21.41
N LYS A 529 19.43 -3.79 22.68
CA LYS A 529 20.50 -3.17 23.47
C LYS A 529 21.09 -4.16 24.48
N GLY A 530 22.36 -4.50 24.32
CA GLY A 530 23.19 -5.21 25.29
C GLY A 530 23.97 -4.23 26.17
N GLU A 531 24.90 -4.76 26.97
CA GLU A 531 25.70 -3.95 27.91
C GLU A 531 26.62 -2.95 27.17
N ASP A 532 27.29 -3.40 26.10
CA ASP A 532 28.22 -2.60 25.28
C ASP A 532 27.88 -2.60 23.77
N THR A 533 26.77 -3.23 23.37
CA THR A 533 26.41 -3.45 21.95
C THR A 533 24.96 -3.06 21.69
N GLU A 534 24.70 -2.45 20.53
CA GLU A 534 23.36 -2.07 20.09
C GLU A 534 23.17 -2.49 18.64
N TYR A 535 22.09 -3.21 18.37
CA TYR A 535 21.72 -3.64 17.02
C TYR A 535 20.39 -2.99 16.64
N LYS A 536 20.35 -2.32 15.49
CA LYS A 536 19.14 -1.74 14.91
C LYS A 536 18.37 -2.85 14.20
N ILE A 537 17.10 -3.05 14.54
CA ILE A 537 16.24 -3.98 13.83
C ILE A 537 15.55 -3.24 12.69
N PRO A 538 15.70 -3.68 11.43
CA PRO A 538 15.02 -3.06 10.29
C PRO A 538 13.50 -3.08 10.45
N SER A 539 12.82 -2.03 10.00
CA SER A 539 11.35 -1.96 10.07
C SER A 539 10.66 -3.06 9.26
N SER A 540 11.26 -3.53 8.16
CA SER A 540 10.81 -4.70 7.39
C SER A 540 10.84 -6.01 8.20
N ASN A 541 11.75 -6.10 9.18
CA ASN A 541 11.87 -7.28 10.03
C ASN A 541 10.82 -7.33 11.14
N ILE A 542 10.07 -6.25 11.36
CA ILE A 542 9.06 -6.14 12.41
C ILE A 542 7.69 -6.33 11.76
N THR A 543 6.88 -7.24 12.26
CA THR A 543 5.47 -7.40 11.88
C THR A 543 4.62 -7.17 13.10
N VAL A 544 3.63 -6.28 13.00
CA VAL A 544 2.76 -5.91 14.12
C VAL A 544 1.33 -6.34 13.79
N TYR A 545 0.78 -7.20 14.65
CA TYR A 545 -0.59 -7.65 14.61
C TYR A 545 -1.36 -6.89 15.69
N GLY A 546 -1.77 -5.65 15.38
CA GLY A 546 -2.27 -4.71 16.37
C GLY A 546 -3.50 -5.20 17.15
N GLU A 547 -4.47 -5.79 16.44
CA GLU A 547 -5.68 -6.35 17.05
C GLU A 547 -5.40 -7.56 17.96
N GLU A 548 -4.43 -8.39 17.59
CA GLU A 548 -4.04 -9.57 18.38
C GLU A 548 -3.12 -9.23 19.54
N ASN A 549 -2.61 -8.00 19.54
CA ASN A 549 -1.53 -7.58 20.42
C ASN A 549 -0.33 -8.54 20.37
N LYS A 550 0.08 -8.88 19.14
CA LYS A 550 1.30 -9.65 18.85
C LYS A 550 2.26 -8.89 17.95
N ILE A 551 3.55 -9.10 18.14
CA ILE A 551 4.61 -8.62 17.24
C ILE A 551 5.50 -9.80 16.92
N ASP A 552 5.90 -9.93 15.68
CA ASP A 552 6.96 -10.83 15.24
C ASP A 552 8.18 -10.00 14.81
N VAL A 553 9.33 -10.28 15.42
CA VAL A 553 10.59 -9.60 15.15
C VAL A 553 11.57 -10.60 14.56
N LEU A 554 12.02 -10.35 13.32
CA LEU A 554 13.08 -11.14 12.69
C LEU A 554 14.46 -10.55 12.99
N PHE A 555 15.32 -11.35 13.60
CA PHE A 555 16.76 -11.13 13.69
C PHE A 555 17.42 -11.89 12.55
N ASN A 556 18.10 -11.22 11.63
CA ASN A 556 18.84 -11.83 10.52
C ASN A 556 20.35 -11.49 10.55
N GLU A 557 20.76 -10.56 11.42
CA GLU A 557 22.16 -10.25 11.65
C GLU A 557 22.77 -11.22 12.66
N LYS A 558 24.08 -11.49 12.51
CA LYS A 558 24.86 -12.18 13.53
C LYS A 558 25.11 -11.25 14.72
N MET A 559 24.69 -11.67 15.90
CA MET A 559 24.83 -10.90 17.13
C MET A 559 25.89 -11.51 18.04
N LYS A 560 26.54 -10.68 18.86
CA LYS A 560 27.44 -11.16 19.91
C LYS A 560 26.61 -11.90 20.98
N PRO A 561 27.02 -13.09 21.45
CA PRO A 561 26.33 -13.75 22.55
C PRO A 561 26.25 -12.86 23.79
N GLY A 562 25.10 -12.84 24.47
CA GLY A 562 24.82 -11.93 25.57
C GLY A 562 23.32 -11.71 25.83
N THR A 563 23.00 -10.92 26.85
CA THR A 563 21.61 -10.52 27.15
C THR A 563 21.31 -9.19 26.49
N TYR A 564 20.17 -9.09 25.83
CA TYR A 564 19.70 -7.90 25.14
C TYR A 564 18.31 -7.53 25.63
N LYS A 565 18.05 -6.23 25.78
CA LYS A 565 16.71 -5.67 26.03
C LYS A 565 16.22 -4.98 24.77
N LEU A 566 15.02 -5.32 24.31
CA LEU A 566 14.41 -4.61 23.19
C LEU A 566 13.82 -3.27 23.63
N VAL A 567 14.10 -2.23 22.87
CA VAL A 567 13.67 -0.86 23.15
C VAL A 567 13.11 -0.25 21.87
N PHE A 568 11.84 0.14 21.92
CA PHE A 568 11.20 0.97 20.90
C PHE A 568 11.57 2.43 21.20
N ASP A 569 12.39 3.04 20.34
CA ASP A 569 12.85 4.43 20.46
C ASP A 569 12.05 5.30 19.49
N TRP A 570 11.11 6.09 20.02
CA TRP A 570 10.19 6.92 19.26
C TRP A 570 10.84 8.25 18.85
N ILE A 571 10.51 8.75 17.66
CA ILE A 571 10.81 10.15 17.31
C ILE A 571 9.92 11.07 18.15
N GLU A 572 8.61 10.90 17.99
CA GLU A 572 7.56 11.68 18.65
C GLU A 572 6.51 10.71 19.20
N PRO A 573 6.62 10.31 20.48
CA PRO A 573 5.67 9.39 21.07
C PRO A 573 4.32 10.07 21.29
N PRO A 574 3.20 9.33 21.16
CA PRO A 574 1.89 9.79 21.61
C PRO A 574 1.92 10.24 23.07
N ALA A 575 1.10 11.23 23.43
CA ALA A 575 0.98 11.67 24.82
C ALA A 575 0.64 10.48 25.73
N GLY A 576 1.48 10.22 26.75
CA GLY A 576 1.34 9.07 27.65
C GLY A 576 2.25 7.88 27.34
N VAL A 577 2.89 7.88 26.19
CA VAL A 577 3.91 6.89 25.82
C VAL A 577 5.30 7.51 26.03
N ASP A 578 6.19 6.76 26.68
CA ASP A 578 7.57 7.20 26.87
C ASP A 578 8.35 7.14 25.55
N LYS A 579 9.24 8.12 25.32
CA LYS A 579 10.15 8.15 24.15
C LYS A 579 10.90 6.83 23.95
N LYS A 580 11.24 6.15 25.04
CA LYS A 580 11.77 4.78 25.01
C LYS A 580 10.78 3.84 25.66
N THR A 581 10.01 3.13 24.84
CA THR A 581 9.09 2.11 25.34
C THR A 581 9.80 0.76 25.40
N THR A 582 9.81 0.15 26.58
CA THR A 582 10.38 -1.18 26.81
C THR A 582 9.63 -1.87 27.95
N GLY A 583 9.92 -3.14 28.21
CA GLY A 583 9.36 -3.89 29.32
C GLY A 583 10.28 -5.01 29.77
N ASP A 584 10.08 -5.54 30.98
CA ASP A 584 10.90 -6.65 31.50
C ASP A 584 10.74 -7.91 30.65
N ALA A 585 9.55 -8.11 30.08
CA ALA A 585 9.25 -9.14 29.11
C ALA A 585 10.15 -9.11 27.86
N LEU A 586 10.71 -7.94 27.49
CA LEU A 586 11.53 -7.74 26.30
C LEU A 586 13.02 -8.06 26.47
N SER A 587 13.39 -8.71 27.57
CA SER A 587 14.75 -9.21 27.77
C SER A 587 14.90 -10.60 27.14
N ILE A 588 15.88 -10.75 26.25
CA ILE A 588 16.21 -11.97 25.49
C ILE A 588 17.72 -12.27 25.57
N VAL A 589 18.10 -13.53 25.37
CA VAL A 589 19.49 -13.98 25.39
C VAL A 589 19.90 -14.49 24.01
N MET A 590 21.01 -13.98 23.48
CA MET A 590 21.66 -14.51 22.28
C MET A 590 22.73 -15.53 22.72
N SER A 591 22.64 -16.76 22.23
CA SER A 591 23.49 -17.90 22.58
C SER A 591 24.22 -18.45 21.36
N ASP A 592 25.48 -18.82 21.50
CA ASP A 592 26.27 -19.54 20.48
C ASP A 592 26.15 -21.07 20.60
N ASP A 593 25.44 -21.57 21.61
CA ASP A 593 25.12 -22.99 21.74
C ASP A 593 24.18 -23.44 20.59
N ILE A 594 24.70 -24.38 19.79
CA ILE A 594 24.03 -24.95 18.63
C ILE A 594 22.68 -25.59 18.96
N LYS A 595 22.40 -25.97 20.21
CA LYS A 595 21.09 -26.51 20.60
C LYS A 595 19.95 -25.51 20.51
N TYR A 596 20.26 -24.20 20.50
CA TYR A 596 19.28 -23.13 20.26
C TYR A 596 19.21 -22.74 18.79
N ARG A 597 20.02 -23.37 17.93
CA ARG A 597 19.92 -23.23 16.48
C ARG A 597 18.64 -23.94 16.06
N ASN A 598 17.65 -23.16 15.66
CA ASN A 598 16.49 -23.72 15.00
C ASN A 598 16.97 -24.23 13.64
N ASP A 599 17.04 -25.55 13.48
CA ASP A 599 17.42 -26.17 12.22
C ASP A 599 16.38 -25.78 11.17
N TYR A 600 16.88 -25.23 10.06
CA TYR A 600 16.09 -24.84 8.90
C TYR A 600 15.57 -26.09 8.20
N TYR A 601 14.27 -26.14 7.94
CA TYR A 601 13.71 -27.12 7.02
C TYR A 601 13.63 -26.46 5.65
N GLY A 602 14.44 -26.93 4.70
CA GLY A 602 14.39 -26.44 3.33
C GLY A 602 13.12 -26.86 2.59
N LEU A 603 12.40 -27.86 3.12
CA LEU A 603 11.18 -28.40 2.55
C LEU A 603 10.23 -28.95 3.62
N LEU A 604 8.98 -28.49 3.62
CA LEU A 604 7.87 -29.03 4.42
C LEU A 604 6.82 -29.65 3.49
N ALA A 605 6.23 -30.77 3.89
CA ALA A 605 5.13 -31.39 3.16
C ALA A 605 3.94 -31.70 4.08
N VAL A 606 2.73 -31.43 3.60
CA VAL A 606 1.49 -31.92 4.21
C VAL A 606 1.13 -33.22 3.50
N VAL A 607 1.10 -34.31 4.26
CA VAL A 607 0.98 -35.68 3.73
C VAL A 607 -0.17 -36.42 4.39
N GLN A 608 -0.80 -37.31 3.63
CA GLN A 608 -1.76 -38.28 4.16
C GLN A 608 -1.03 -39.55 4.61
N GLU A 609 -1.36 -40.04 5.81
CA GLU A 609 -0.81 -41.29 6.32
C GLU A 609 -1.22 -42.48 5.45
N LYS A 610 -0.26 -43.35 5.16
CA LYS A 610 -0.48 -44.51 4.29
C LYS A 610 -1.55 -45.46 4.83
N ASN A 611 -2.43 -45.93 3.95
CA ASN A 611 -3.58 -46.78 4.30
C ASN A 611 -4.63 -46.12 5.20
N THR A 612 -4.69 -44.78 5.27
CA THR A 612 -5.79 -44.05 5.91
C THR A 612 -6.65 -43.42 4.82
N LYS A 613 -7.96 -43.69 4.80
CA LYS A 613 -8.91 -43.16 3.79
C LYS A 613 -10.30 -42.90 4.37
N GLY A 614 -11.08 -42.05 3.70
CA GLY A 614 -12.45 -41.69 4.08
C GLY A 614 -12.52 -41.16 5.51
N ASP A 615 -13.48 -41.67 6.28
CA ASP A 615 -13.67 -41.31 7.69
C ASP A 615 -12.48 -41.66 8.61
N SER A 616 -11.47 -42.38 8.11
CA SER A 616 -10.25 -42.75 8.84
C SER A 616 -9.00 -41.98 8.42
N ALA A 617 -9.11 -41.06 7.46
CA ALA A 617 -8.00 -40.28 6.91
C ALA A 617 -7.26 -39.50 8.00
N LYS A 618 -5.92 -39.53 7.94
CA LYS A 618 -5.05 -38.80 8.87
C LYS A 618 -3.98 -38.04 8.13
N TYR A 619 -3.71 -36.83 8.61
CA TYR A 619 -2.78 -35.90 8.00
C TYR A 619 -1.67 -35.46 8.97
N ASN A 620 -0.48 -35.25 8.43
CA ASN A 620 0.66 -34.76 9.18
C ASN A 620 1.49 -33.73 8.41
N ILE A 621 2.28 -32.95 9.14
CA ILE A 621 3.29 -32.05 8.57
C ILE A 621 4.65 -32.71 8.76
N GLU A 622 5.25 -33.14 7.65
CA GLU A 622 6.58 -33.75 7.62
C GLU A 622 7.61 -32.76 7.12
N SER A 623 8.82 -32.83 7.66
CA SER A 623 9.91 -31.93 7.30
C SER A 623 11.10 -32.70 6.76
N PHE A 624 11.76 -32.12 5.76
CA PHE A 624 12.88 -32.74 5.04
C PHE A 624 14.03 -31.75 4.89
N SER A 625 15.26 -32.26 4.84
CA SER A 625 16.43 -31.41 4.65
C SER A 625 16.54 -30.87 3.23
N ASP A 626 16.14 -31.66 2.23
CA ASP A 626 16.22 -31.34 0.81
C ASP A 626 15.24 -32.18 -0.05
N GLU A 627 15.15 -31.84 -1.34
CA GLU A 627 14.33 -32.57 -2.31
C GLU A 627 14.75 -34.04 -2.49
N THR A 628 16.04 -34.36 -2.32
CA THR A 628 16.51 -35.75 -2.47
C THR A 628 16.01 -36.63 -1.33
N GLU A 629 15.93 -36.09 -0.11
CA GLU A 629 15.33 -36.77 1.03
C GLU A 629 13.81 -36.91 0.86
N TYR A 630 13.13 -35.86 0.40
CA TYR A 630 11.70 -35.90 0.10
C TYR A 630 11.36 -37.01 -0.91
N GLU A 631 12.04 -37.06 -2.05
CA GLU A 631 11.78 -38.05 -3.12
C GLU A 631 11.96 -39.50 -2.63
N LYS A 632 12.92 -39.75 -1.74
CA LYS A 632 13.12 -41.09 -1.14
C LYS A 632 11.96 -41.50 -0.23
N ASN A 633 11.30 -40.54 0.40
CA ASN A 633 10.26 -40.78 1.38
C ASN A 633 8.84 -40.68 0.80
N LYS A 634 8.65 -40.05 -0.37
CA LYS A 634 7.34 -39.84 -1.01
C LYS A 634 6.45 -41.09 -1.03
N SER A 635 7.03 -42.24 -1.42
CA SER A 635 6.31 -43.54 -1.49
C SER A 635 5.79 -44.09 -0.15
N LYS A 636 6.14 -43.46 0.98
CA LYS A 636 5.68 -43.83 2.33
C LYS A 636 4.32 -43.24 2.68
N TYR A 637 3.82 -42.30 1.91
CA TYR A 637 2.55 -41.61 2.16
C TYR A 637 1.47 -42.13 1.19
N GLU A 638 0.20 -41.88 1.51
CA GLU A 638 -0.91 -42.17 0.59
C GLU A 638 -0.97 -41.13 -0.53
N GLU A 639 -0.88 -39.85 -0.15
CA GLU A 639 -0.84 -38.70 -1.06
C GLU A 639 -0.04 -37.55 -0.42
N VAL A 640 0.66 -36.76 -1.24
CA VAL A 640 1.27 -35.48 -0.84
C VAL A 640 0.43 -34.31 -1.34
N LEU A 641 -0.19 -33.58 -0.41
CA LEU A 641 -1.18 -32.55 -0.71
C LEU A 641 -0.55 -31.16 -0.91
N LEU A 642 0.40 -30.80 -0.05
CA LEU A 642 1.11 -29.52 -0.08
C LEU A 642 2.61 -29.74 0.10
N LEU A 643 3.40 -28.98 -0.64
CA LEU A 643 4.85 -28.98 -0.65
C LEU A 643 5.32 -27.52 -0.59
N PHE A 644 5.95 -27.15 0.51
CA PHE A 644 6.51 -25.82 0.72
C PHE A 644 8.02 -25.90 0.65
N LYS A 645 8.61 -25.18 -0.28
CA LYS A 645 10.06 -25.05 -0.45
C LYS A 645 10.51 -23.66 -0.04
N GLY A 646 11.37 -23.59 0.96
CA GLY A 646 11.91 -22.35 1.48
C GLY A 646 12.24 -22.47 2.96
N ASP A 647 12.64 -21.36 3.58
CA ASP A 647 13.23 -21.37 4.91
C ASP A 647 12.18 -21.33 6.02
N PHE A 648 11.74 -22.52 6.48
CA PHE A 648 10.80 -22.65 7.59
C PHE A 648 11.51 -22.89 8.93
N ILE A 649 10.95 -22.27 9.97
CA ILE A 649 11.35 -22.43 11.37
C ILE A 649 10.20 -23.04 12.16
N LYS A 650 10.50 -24.08 12.94
CA LYS A 650 9.53 -24.66 13.88
C LYS A 650 9.37 -23.78 15.12
N ASP A 651 8.14 -23.45 15.48
CA ASP A 651 7.80 -22.74 16.71
C ASP A 651 7.73 -23.74 17.88
N ASP A 652 8.88 -23.97 18.52
CA ASP A 652 8.98 -24.88 19.68
C ASP A 652 8.22 -24.40 20.92
N THR A 653 7.68 -23.18 20.89
CA THR A 653 6.89 -22.60 22.00
C THR A 653 5.39 -22.78 21.81
N TYR A 654 4.98 -23.32 20.67
CA TYR A 654 3.61 -23.71 20.41
C TYR A 654 3.15 -24.82 21.37
N ASP A 655 1.90 -24.76 21.80
CA ASP A 655 1.32 -25.78 22.66
C ASP A 655 1.34 -27.13 21.94
N LYS A 656 2.05 -28.10 22.51
CA LYS A 656 2.21 -29.45 21.93
C LYS A 656 0.93 -30.28 22.06
N GLY A 657 -0.08 -29.82 22.80
CA GLY A 657 -1.29 -30.58 23.09
C GLY A 657 -1.02 -31.77 24.01
N GLU A 658 -2.07 -32.47 24.42
CA GLU A 658 -1.96 -33.63 25.34
C GLU A 658 -1.17 -34.79 24.71
N ASP A 659 -1.30 -34.99 23.39
CA ASP A 659 -0.69 -36.09 22.65
C ASP A 659 0.67 -35.74 22.01
N GLY A 660 1.11 -34.47 22.12
CA GLY A 660 2.40 -34.02 21.57
C GLY A 660 2.42 -33.79 20.05
N GLU A 661 1.28 -33.92 19.37
CA GLU A 661 1.17 -33.82 17.91
C GLU A 661 1.00 -32.40 17.38
N ASN A 662 0.67 -31.43 18.25
CA ASN A 662 0.46 -30.06 17.81
C ASN A 662 1.80 -29.40 17.47
N VAL A 663 1.90 -28.83 16.28
CA VAL A 663 3.12 -28.23 15.74
C VAL A 663 2.80 -26.97 14.93
N LYS A 664 3.73 -26.03 14.92
CA LYS A 664 3.63 -24.82 14.12
C LYS A 664 4.97 -24.51 13.45
N TYR A 665 4.93 -24.12 12.18
CA TYR A 665 6.07 -23.70 11.38
C TYR A 665 5.80 -22.32 10.80
N VAL A 666 6.84 -21.48 10.74
CA VAL A 666 6.75 -20.10 10.22
C VAL A 666 7.90 -19.85 9.25
N ALA A 667 7.58 -19.23 8.11
CA ALA A 667 8.54 -18.71 7.15
C ALA A 667 8.26 -17.24 6.87
N LYS A 668 9.30 -16.46 6.59
CA LYS A 668 9.20 -15.05 6.24
C LYS A 668 10.04 -14.75 5.01
N SER A 669 9.41 -14.20 3.97
CA SER A 669 10.10 -13.62 2.81
C SER A 669 10.22 -12.11 3.00
N LEU A 670 11.45 -11.60 2.88
CA LEU A 670 11.84 -10.21 3.11
C LEU A 670 12.48 -9.54 1.89
N ASP A 671 13.11 -10.32 1.01
CA ASP A 671 13.94 -9.81 -0.10
C ASP A 671 13.52 -10.44 -1.43
N GLY A 672 12.23 -10.28 -1.76
CA GLY A 672 11.64 -10.75 -3.00
C GLY A 672 12.06 -12.18 -3.38
N ASP A 673 12.68 -12.33 -4.55
CA ASP A 673 13.05 -13.64 -5.10
C ASP A 673 14.09 -14.42 -4.27
N LYS A 674 14.85 -13.76 -3.38
CA LYS A 674 15.98 -14.38 -2.67
C LYS A 674 15.53 -15.37 -1.60
N ASP A 675 14.44 -15.07 -0.91
CA ASP A 675 13.91 -15.83 0.22
C ASP A 675 12.43 -16.22 0.01
N LYS A 676 12.03 -16.29 -1.26
CA LYS A 676 10.68 -16.69 -1.63
C LYS A 676 10.37 -18.11 -1.19
N ILE A 677 9.11 -18.34 -0.84
CA ILE A 677 8.59 -19.66 -0.55
C ILE A 677 7.81 -20.16 -1.76
N VAL A 678 8.23 -21.29 -2.31
CA VAL A 678 7.57 -21.92 -3.46
C VAL A 678 6.63 -23.00 -2.96
N ILE A 679 5.36 -22.91 -3.34
CA ILE A 679 4.29 -23.80 -2.89
C ILE A 679 3.80 -24.63 -4.07
N ASN A 680 3.95 -25.95 -3.98
CA ASN A 680 3.64 -26.91 -5.04
C ASN A 680 4.28 -26.58 -6.42
N GLY A 681 5.29 -25.72 -6.49
CA GLY A 681 5.82 -25.20 -7.76
C GLY A 681 4.84 -24.34 -8.57
N CYS A 682 3.72 -23.94 -7.95
CA CYS A 682 2.64 -23.18 -8.58
C CYS A 682 2.53 -21.74 -8.04
N ILE A 683 2.86 -21.53 -6.76
CA ILE A 683 2.82 -20.21 -6.12
C ILE A 683 4.20 -19.85 -5.59
N ASP A 684 4.65 -18.64 -5.91
CA ASP A 684 5.75 -17.96 -5.26
C ASP A 684 5.17 -16.98 -4.24
N ALA A 685 5.40 -17.23 -2.96
CA ALA A 685 5.02 -16.36 -1.86
C ALA A 685 6.23 -15.48 -1.46
N LEU A 686 6.03 -14.16 -1.55
CA LEU A 686 7.06 -13.13 -1.45
C LEU A 686 6.62 -12.04 -0.44
N ASP A 687 7.57 -11.33 0.16
CA ASP A 687 7.32 -10.11 0.95
C ASP A 687 6.21 -10.26 2.02
N GLY A 688 6.30 -11.28 2.87
CA GLY A 688 5.28 -11.57 3.89
C GLY A 688 5.60 -12.79 4.74
N ILE A 689 4.63 -13.22 5.56
CA ILE A 689 4.78 -14.35 6.49
C ILE A 689 3.85 -15.49 6.09
N ILE A 690 4.33 -16.72 6.25
CA ILE A 690 3.59 -17.95 6.00
C ILE A 690 3.64 -18.79 7.27
N THR A 691 2.47 -19.19 7.78
CA THR A 691 2.36 -20.00 8.99
C THR A 691 1.65 -21.31 8.68
N LEU A 692 2.30 -22.44 8.99
CA LEU A 692 1.73 -23.78 8.90
C LEU A 692 1.48 -24.31 10.32
N THR A 693 0.23 -24.63 10.65
CA THR A 693 -0.14 -25.09 12.00
C THR A 693 -0.91 -26.39 11.94
N LYS A 694 -0.47 -27.41 12.69
CA LYS A 694 -1.28 -28.60 13.04
C LYS A 694 -1.72 -28.46 14.49
N LYS A 695 -3.03 -28.45 14.73
CA LYS A 695 -3.62 -28.39 16.07
C LYS A 695 -4.83 -29.31 16.15
N ASP A 696 -4.83 -30.22 17.10
CA ASP A 696 -5.98 -31.10 17.43
C ASP A 696 -6.54 -31.85 16.19
N GLY A 697 -5.64 -32.27 15.29
CA GLY A 697 -5.99 -32.97 14.05
C GLY A 697 -6.42 -32.09 12.88
N GLU A 698 -6.34 -30.77 13.01
CA GLU A 698 -6.59 -29.79 11.95
C GLU A 698 -5.28 -29.13 11.49
N ILE A 699 -5.05 -29.05 10.18
CA ILE A 699 -3.92 -28.37 9.55
C ILE A 699 -4.39 -27.09 8.85
N ASN A 700 -3.77 -25.96 9.19
CA ASN A 700 -4.04 -24.64 8.65
C ASN A 700 -2.78 -24.03 8.03
N THR A 701 -2.94 -23.38 6.88
CA THR A 701 -1.90 -22.57 6.22
C THR A 701 -2.37 -21.13 6.11
N ASP A 702 -1.74 -20.23 6.88
CA ASP A 702 -2.05 -18.80 6.93
C ASP A 702 -0.97 -18.01 6.18
N PHE A 703 -1.42 -16.98 5.45
CA PHE A 703 -0.56 -16.03 4.77
C PHE A 703 -0.85 -14.62 5.29
N ASP A 704 0.17 -13.90 5.77
CA ASP A 704 0.04 -12.55 6.34
C ASP A 704 0.83 -11.52 5.53
N ASP A 705 0.13 -10.49 5.05
CA ASP A 705 0.65 -9.39 4.22
C ASP A 705 1.54 -9.83 3.04
N VAL A 706 1.29 -11.04 2.53
CA VAL A 706 2.16 -11.70 1.56
C VAL A 706 1.78 -11.27 0.14
N THR A 707 2.79 -11.20 -0.72
CA THR A 707 2.63 -11.16 -2.17
C THR A 707 2.58 -12.60 -2.69
N LEU A 708 1.44 -13.05 -3.21
CA LEU A 708 1.33 -14.34 -3.91
C LEU A 708 1.41 -14.11 -5.41
N ASN A 709 2.38 -14.74 -6.08
CA ASN A 709 2.53 -14.73 -7.52
C ASN A 709 2.46 -16.15 -8.07
N ALA A 710 1.93 -16.33 -9.28
CA ALA A 710 2.05 -17.58 -10.00
C ALA A 710 3.52 -17.80 -10.36
N SER A 711 4.07 -18.96 -10.00
CA SER A 711 5.47 -19.32 -10.23
C SER A 711 5.83 -19.24 -11.72
N VAL A 712 7.13 -19.03 -12.02
CA VAL A 712 7.72 -18.87 -13.37
C VAL A 712 7.37 -17.56 -14.08
N GLU A 713 6.09 -17.20 -14.18
CA GLU A 713 5.66 -15.99 -14.87
C GLU A 713 5.72 -14.73 -14.00
N ASN A 714 5.79 -14.92 -12.68
CA ASN A 714 5.73 -13.83 -11.71
C ASN A 714 4.45 -12.98 -11.83
N THR A 715 3.36 -13.62 -12.30
CA THR A 715 2.05 -12.98 -12.42
C THR A 715 1.41 -12.89 -11.04
N ARG A 716 1.11 -11.68 -10.57
CA ARG A 716 0.54 -11.48 -9.23
C ARG A 716 -0.87 -12.06 -9.11
N ILE A 717 -1.04 -13.00 -8.19
CA ILE A 717 -2.33 -13.59 -7.81
C ILE A 717 -3.05 -12.70 -6.81
N TYR A 718 -2.33 -12.26 -5.77
CA TYR A 718 -2.89 -11.48 -4.65
C TYR A 718 -1.78 -10.80 -3.82
N LYS A 719 -2.12 -9.70 -3.11
CA LYS A 719 -1.27 -9.06 -2.09
C LYS A 719 -2.10 -8.77 -0.85
N GLY A 720 -1.72 -9.33 0.30
CA GLY A 720 -2.40 -9.16 1.59
C GLY A 720 -2.52 -10.47 2.38
N ASN A 721 -3.58 -10.60 3.18
CA ASN A 721 -3.83 -11.81 3.96
C ASN A 721 -4.61 -12.85 3.16
N ALA A 722 -4.19 -14.12 3.23
CA ALA A 722 -4.82 -15.24 2.53
C ALA A 722 -4.71 -16.53 3.35
N GLY A 723 -5.35 -17.61 2.92
CA GLY A 723 -5.16 -18.93 3.53
C GLY A 723 -5.56 -20.08 2.61
N PHE A 724 -5.05 -21.28 2.87
CA PHE A 724 -5.69 -22.51 2.34
C PHE A 724 -6.84 -22.94 3.26
N THR A 725 -7.86 -23.60 2.70
CA THR A 725 -8.88 -24.29 3.49
C THR A 725 -8.26 -25.30 4.46
N SER A 726 -8.89 -25.48 5.63
CA SER A 726 -8.40 -26.41 6.66
C SER A 726 -8.41 -27.85 6.14
N ILE A 727 -7.38 -28.63 6.48
CA ILE A 727 -7.33 -30.08 6.29
C ILE A 727 -7.58 -30.73 7.64
N VAL A 728 -8.60 -31.57 7.76
CA VAL A 728 -9.06 -32.13 9.04
C VAL A 728 -9.00 -33.65 9.03
N ASN A 729 -8.46 -34.25 10.08
CA ASN A 729 -8.49 -35.70 10.26
C ASN A 729 -9.94 -36.23 10.28
N GLY A 730 -10.18 -37.35 9.61
CA GLY A 730 -11.49 -37.98 9.48
C GLY A 730 -12.35 -37.45 8.33
N GLU A 731 -11.84 -36.56 7.48
CA GLU A 731 -12.43 -36.19 6.19
C GLU A 731 -11.41 -36.47 5.07
N GLU A 732 -11.82 -37.02 3.93
CA GLU A 732 -10.91 -37.30 2.80
C GLU A 732 -10.67 -36.03 1.99
N TYR A 733 -9.41 -35.58 1.95
CA TYR A 733 -8.91 -34.50 1.11
C TYR A 733 -7.97 -35.05 0.04
N SER A 734 -8.12 -34.56 -1.19
CA SER A 734 -7.25 -34.93 -2.32
C SER A 734 -7.12 -33.75 -3.30
N LEU A 735 -6.16 -33.85 -4.21
CA LEU A 735 -5.93 -32.88 -5.27
C LEU A 735 -6.80 -33.18 -6.49
N VAL A 736 -7.45 -32.15 -7.04
CA VAL A 736 -8.34 -32.29 -8.20
C VAL A 736 -7.56 -32.86 -9.40
N PRO A 737 -7.96 -34.01 -9.95
CA PRO A 737 -7.27 -34.63 -11.07
C PRO A 737 -7.67 -33.98 -12.39
N TYR A 738 -6.67 -33.58 -13.17
CA TYR A 738 -6.83 -33.05 -14.52
C TYR A 738 -6.10 -33.91 -15.54
N ASN A 739 -6.67 -34.12 -16.72
CA ASN A 739 -5.92 -34.67 -17.85
C ASN A 739 -4.99 -33.61 -18.48
N THR A 740 -4.12 -34.03 -19.39
CA THR A 740 -3.21 -33.11 -20.11
C THR A 740 -3.92 -32.04 -20.96
N ASN A 741 -5.20 -32.20 -21.30
CA ASN A 741 -6.00 -31.17 -21.98
C ASN A 741 -6.63 -30.15 -21.01
N GLY A 742 -6.35 -30.26 -19.71
CA GLY A 742 -6.88 -29.38 -18.67
C GLY A 742 -8.36 -29.60 -18.38
N GLU A 743 -8.86 -30.81 -18.63
CA GLU A 743 -10.21 -31.25 -18.26
C GLU A 743 -10.15 -31.98 -16.91
N GLU A 744 -11.09 -31.64 -16.02
CA GLU A 744 -11.25 -32.29 -14.71
C GLU A 744 -11.83 -33.70 -14.92
N LEU A 745 -11.25 -34.72 -14.30
CA LEU A 745 -11.78 -36.09 -14.41
C LEU A 745 -13.11 -36.22 -13.65
N GLU A 746 -14.00 -37.08 -14.15
CA GLU A 746 -15.32 -37.33 -13.57
C GLU A 746 -15.22 -38.11 -12.24
N ASP A 747 -16.32 -38.13 -11.48
CA ASP A 747 -16.48 -38.88 -10.22
C ASP A 747 -15.46 -38.56 -9.09
N PHE A 748 -14.91 -37.34 -9.06
CA PHE A 748 -14.10 -36.86 -7.93
C PHE A 748 -14.99 -36.42 -6.76
N GLU A 749 -14.98 -37.14 -5.63
CA GLU A 749 -15.86 -36.86 -4.48
C GLU A 749 -15.16 -36.27 -3.24
N ASP A 750 -13.83 -36.17 -3.25
CA ASP A 750 -13.02 -35.78 -2.10
C ASP A 750 -13.07 -34.27 -1.82
N GLN A 751 -12.68 -33.87 -0.61
CA GLN A 751 -12.56 -32.47 -0.21
C GLN A 751 -11.38 -31.80 -0.94
N VAL A 752 -11.61 -30.60 -1.48
CA VAL A 752 -10.59 -29.86 -2.25
C VAL A 752 -9.90 -28.83 -1.38
N ILE A 753 -8.57 -28.79 -1.46
CA ILE A 753 -7.76 -27.73 -0.86
C ILE A 753 -7.84 -26.48 -1.74
N THR A 754 -8.33 -25.39 -1.18
CA THR A 754 -8.60 -24.15 -1.92
C THR A 754 -7.86 -22.97 -1.29
N LEU A 755 -7.15 -22.20 -2.11
CA LEU A 755 -6.59 -20.91 -1.75
C LEU A 755 -7.73 -19.87 -1.71
N VAL A 756 -7.96 -19.29 -0.54
CA VAL A 756 -8.97 -18.26 -0.29
C VAL A 756 -8.30 -16.93 0.08
N TYR A 757 -8.77 -15.84 -0.54
CA TYR A 757 -8.29 -14.48 -0.30
C TYR A 757 -9.39 -13.45 -0.62
N PRO A 758 -9.27 -12.21 -0.11
CA PRO A 758 -10.15 -11.09 -0.47
C PRO A 758 -10.22 -10.79 -1.97
N THR A 759 -11.29 -11.24 -2.62
CA THR A 759 -11.51 -11.10 -4.07
C THR A 759 -11.85 -9.67 -4.48
N ALA A 760 -12.41 -8.87 -3.57
CA ALA A 760 -12.69 -7.45 -3.76
C ALA A 760 -11.44 -6.61 -4.07
N LEU A 761 -10.26 -7.09 -3.66
CA LEU A 761 -8.98 -6.43 -3.85
C LEU A 761 -8.29 -6.78 -5.18
N ASN A 762 -8.74 -7.82 -5.88
CA ASN A 762 -8.15 -8.23 -7.15
C ASN A 762 -8.67 -7.35 -8.29
N GLY A 763 -7.76 -6.61 -8.93
CA GLY A 763 -8.05 -5.97 -10.21
C GLY A 763 -8.21 -7.03 -11.31
N LEU A 764 -8.95 -6.72 -12.38
CA LEU A 764 -9.01 -7.64 -13.53
C LEU A 764 -7.60 -7.82 -14.12
N MET A 765 -7.29 -9.05 -14.51
CA MET A 765 -6.06 -9.43 -15.21
C MET A 765 -6.37 -9.79 -16.65
N THR A 766 -5.54 -9.33 -17.59
CA THR A 766 -5.69 -9.71 -18.99
C THR A 766 -5.08 -11.10 -19.23
N ILE A 767 -5.91 -12.13 -19.41
CA ILE A 767 -5.48 -13.50 -19.76
C ILE A 767 -5.99 -13.81 -21.16
N ALA A 768 -5.12 -14.29 -22.05
CA ALA A 768 -5.46 -14.57 -23.46
C ALA A 768 -6.18 -13.43 -24.22
N GLY A 769 -6.01 -12.17 -23.78
CA GLY A 769 -6.66 -10.99 -24.38
C GLY A 769 -8.06 -10.67 -23.86
N MET A 770 -8.51 -11.33 -22.79
CA MET A 770 -9.76 -11.02 -22.10
C MET A 770 -9.49 -10.68 -20.62
N ALA A 771 -10.36 -9.88 -20.00
CA ALA A 771 -10.20 -9.42 -18.62
C ALA A 771 -10.89 -10.40 -17.64
N PHE A 772 -10.10 -11.01 -16.75
CA PHE A 772 -10.56 -11.98 -15.75
C PHE A 772 -10.34 -11.43 -14.33
N ASN A 773 -11.33 -11.58 -13.46
CA ASN A 773 -11.16 -11.35 -12.02
C ASN A 773 -11.01 -12.71 -11.32
N LEU A 774 -9.80 -13.05 -10.86
CA LEU A 774 -9.55 -14.32 -10.17
C LEU A 774 -10.12 -14.29 -8.75
N SER A 775 -10.94 -15.29 -8.43
CA SER A 775 -11.65 -15.38 -7.16
C SER A 775 -10.94 -16.27 -6.13
N PHE A 776 -10.83 -17.56 -6.41
CA PHE A 776 -10.17 -18.53 -5.52
C PHE A 776 -9.51 -19.61 -6.37
N ALA A 777 -8.55 -20.32 -5.79
CA ALA A 777 -7.75 -21.30 -6.52
C ALA A 777 -7.85 -22.70 -5.91
N ARG A 778 -8.31 -23.68 -6.69
CA ARG A 778 -8.31 -25.10 -6.30
C ARG A 778 -6.95 -25.71 -6.60
N LEU A 779 -6.40 -26.46 -5.66
CA LEU A 779 -5.20 -27.25 -5.89
C LEU A 779 -5.57 -28.54 -6.64
N GLY A 780 -4.73 -28.91 -7.60
CA GLY A 780 -4.91 -30.08 -8.44
C GLY A 780 -3.61 -30.72 -8.87
N MET A 781 -3.75 -31.83 -9.58
CA MET A 781 -2.67 -32.62 -10.14
C MET A 781 -2.98 -32.96 -11.60
N MET A 782 -1.99 -32.85 -12.47
CA MET A 782 -2.14 -33.20 -13.89
C MET A 782 -1.63 -34.60 -14.17
N TYR A 783 -2.42 -35.40 -14.89
CA TYR A 783 -2.14 -36.78 -15.27
C TYR A 783 -2.05 -36.92 -16.79
N ASP A 784 -1.11 -37.74 -17.24
CA ASP A 784 -0.96 -38.13 -18.64
C ASP A 784 -1.73 -39.43 -18.87
N THR A 785 -3.03 -39.26 -19.08
CA THR A 785 -4.01 -40.33 -19.11
C THR A 785 -5.12 -40.02 -20.10
N ASP A 786 -5.71 -41.07 -20.66
CA ASP A 786 -6.95 -41.05 -21.43
C ASP A 786 -8.16 -41.50 -20.58
N GLU A 787 -7.96 -41.80 -19.29
CA GLU A 787 -9.03 -42.19 -18.37
C GLU A 787 -9.99 -41.02 -18.11
N GLU A 788 -11.28 -41.33 -18.00
CA GLU A 788 -12.33 -40.32 -17.78
C GLU A 788 -12.64 -40.10 -16.30
N ASN A 789 -12.36 -41.07 -15.41
CA ASN A 789 -12.73 -41.01 -13.99
C ASN A 789 -11.51 -40.83 -13.07
N ALA A 790 -11.72 -40.08 -11.98
CA ALA A 790 -10.72 -39.83 -10.95
C ALA A 790 -10.23 -41.09 -10.23
N ALA A 791 -11.08 -42.11 -10.09
CA ALA A 791 -10.74 -43.35 -9.38
C ALA A 791 -9.73 -44.25 -10.13
N ASP A 792 -9.54 -44.01 -11.43
CA ASP A 792 -8.74 -44.85 -12.31
C ASP A 792 -7.27 -44.38 -12.43
N VAL A 793 -6.95 -43.18 -11.95
CA VAL A 793 -5.58 -42.62 -11.95
C VAL A 793 -4.84 -42.88 -10.65
N LYS A 794 -3.50 -42.97 -10.73
CA LYS A 794 -2.62 -43.14 -9.56
C LYS A 794 -1.61 -42.02 -9.43
N GLU A 795 -1.26 -41.66 -8.20
CA GLU A 795 -0.34 -40.55 -7.90
C GLU A 795 1.05 -40.71 -8.55
N ASP A 796 1.51 -41.93 -8.82
CA ASP A 796 2.80 -42.19 -9.48
C ASP A 796 2.78 -41.90 -11.00
N GLU A 797 1.60 -41.73 -11.59
CA GLU A 797 1.38 -41.32 -12.99
C GLU A 797 1.26 -39.79 -13.14
N ALA A 798 1.26 -39.06 -12.02
CA ALA A 798 1.15 -37.61 -12.00
C ALA A 798 2.36 -36.93 -12.66
N LYS A 799 2.10 -35.91 -13.49
CA LYS A 799 3.13 -35.08 -14.14
C LYS A 799 3.55 -33.89 -13.30
N GLY A 800 2.68 -33.41 -12.42
CA GLY A 800 2.97 -32.29 -11.54
C GLY A 800 1.72 -31.55 -11.07
N PHE A 801 1.93 -30.71 -10.05
CA PHE A 801 0.87 -29.90 -9.45
C PHE A 801 0.37 -28.82 -10.40
N VAL A 802 -0.93 -28.54 -10.28
CA VAL A 802 -1.60 -27.45 -10.96
C VAL A 802 -2.48 -26.68 -9.99
N MET A 803 -2.73 -25.43 -10.33
CA MET A 803 -3.64 -24.53 -9.64
C MET A 803 -4.71 -24.08 -10.62
N SER A 804 -5.97 -24.33 -10.30
CA SER A 804 -7.11 -23.90 -11.10
C SER A 804 -7.83 -22.75 -10.43
N PHE A 805 -7.74 -21.56 -11.04
CA PHE A 805 -8.51 -20.42 -10.56
C PHE A 805 -9.90 -20.40 -11.15
N SER A 806 -10.89 -20.21 -10.28
CA SER A 806 -12.20 -19.71 -10.67
C SER A 806 -12.09 -18.20 -10.94
N ALA A 807 -12.70 -17.71 -12.00
CA ALA A 807 -12.63 -16.30 -12.37
C ALA A 807 -13.95 -15.77 -12.91
N SER A 808 -14.18 -14.46 -12.85
CA SER A 808 -15.24 -13.81 -13.64
C SER A 808 -14.66 -13.11 -14.86
N LEU A 809 -15.20 -13.42 -16.03
CA LEU A 809 -14.90 -12.79 -17.30
C LEU A 809 -15.83 -11.60 -17.54
N ASP A 810 -15.27 -10.42 -17.79
CA ASP A 810 -16.07 -9.26 -18.21
C ASP A 810 -16.36 -9.32 -19.71
N LEU A 811 -17.66 -9.36 -20.05
CA LEU A 811 -18.19 -9.36 -21.41
C LEU A 811 -18.91 -8.05 -21.75
N SER A 812 -18.78 -7.00 -20.94
CA SER A 812 -19.40 -5.70 -21.16
C SER A 812 -19.07 -5.08 -22.53
N PHE A 813 -17.95 -5.49 -23.15
CA PHE A 813 -17.58 -5.12 -24.52
C PHE A 813 -18.59 -5.60 -25.59
N LEU A 814 -19.35 -6.66 -25.32
CA LEU A 814 -20.41 -7.16 -26.22
C LEU A 814 -21.70 -6.31 -26.14
N ILE A 815 -21.82 -5.43 -25.14
CA ILE A 815 -23.04 -4.67 -24.85
C ILE A 815 -22.96 -3.26 -25.47
N PRO A 816 -23.97 -2.84 -26.29
CA PRO A 816 -23.99 -1.51 -26.87
C PRO A 816 -24.01 -0.41 -25.78
N VAL A 817 -23.23 0.64 -26.02
CA VAL A 817 -22.97 1.74 -25.06
C VAL A 817 -24.25 2.35 -24.50
N SER A 818 -25.27 2.52 -25.33
CA SER A 818 -26.57 3.10 -24.94
C SER A 818 -27.38 2.25 -23.95
N LYS A 819 -27.06 0.96 -23.82
CA LYS A 819 -27.78 0.01 -22.96
C LYS A 819 -26.94 -0.48 -21.77
N ARG A 820 -25.66 -0.11 -21.65
CA ARG A 820 -24.80 -0.51 -20.50
C ARG A 820 -25.30 0.00 -19.15
N ASN A 821 -25.89 1.20 -19.09
CA ASN A 821 -26.42 1.77 -17.85
C ASN A 821 -27.69 1.04 -17.33
N ALA A 822 -28.33 0.23 -18.18
CA ALA A 822 -29.48 -0.61 -17.82
C ALA A 822 -29.06 -2.03 -17.39
N VAL A 823 -27.77 -2.36 -17.50
CA VAL A 823 -27.21 -3.63 -17.05
C VAL A 823 -26.75 -3.46 -15.62
N THR A 824 -27.39 -4.20 -14.72
CA THR A 824 -26.88 -4.31 -13.36
C THR A 824 -25.66 -5.23 -13.39
N ASN A 825 -24.49 -4.74 -13.00
CA ASN A 825 -23.40 -5.59 -12.48
C ASN A 825 -23.76 -6.16 -11.09
N ASP A 826 -25.05 -6.38 -10.82
CA ASP A 826 -25.54 -7.10 -9.66
C ASP A 826 -25.33 -8.60 -9.90
N ASP A 827 -24.09 -9.02 -10.17
CA ASP A 827 -23.66 -10.28 -9.60
C ASP A 827 -23.40 -10.00 -8.10
N LYS A 828 -24.51 -9.76 -7.38
CA LYS A 828 -24.73 -10.38 -6.06
C LYS A 828 -24.88 -11.90 -6.25
N ALA A 829 -24.00 -12.50 -7.07
CA ALA A 829 -23.83 -13.93 -7.11
C ALA A 829 -23.29 -14.26 -5.72
N ALA A 830 -24.17 -14.85 -4.90
CA ALA A 830 -23.92 -15.22 -3.52
C ALA A 830 -22.50 -15.81 -3.37
N GLY A 831 -21.53 -14.99 -2.97
CA GLY A 831 -20.11 -15.29 -3.14
C GLY A 831 -19.19 -14.06 -3.28
N SER A 832 -19.63 -13.01 -3.99
CA SER A 832 -18.81 -11.79 -4.20
C SER A 832 -18.64 -10.94 -2.94
N ASP A 833 -19.59 -10.98 -2.00
CA ASP A 833 -19.51 -10.29 -0.70
C ASP A 833 -18.63 -11.04 0.33
N VAL A 834 -18.30 -12.32 0.08
CA VAL A 834 -17.74 -13.25 1.09
C VAL A 834 -16.35 -12.84 1.58
N PHE A 835 -15.62 -12.04 0.81
CA PHE A 835 -14.26 -11.61 1.16
C PHE A 835 -14.00 -10.14 0.83
N SER A 836 -14.95 -9.27 1.18
CA SER A 836 -14.85 -7.81 0.94
C SER A 836 -14.00 -7.05 1.98
N ASP A 837 -13.63 -7.72 3.07
CA ASP A 837 -12.88 -7.13 4.18
C ASP A 837 -11.36 -7.26 4.00
N THR A 838 -10.66 -6.16 4.24
CA THR A 838 -9.24 -5.97 3.97
C THR A 838 -8.51 -5.86 5.29
N GLY A 839 -8.18 -7.02 5.81
CA GLY A 839 -7.76 -7.21 7.19
C GLY A 839 -8.24 -8.55 7.72
N ALA A 840 -9.30 -9.11 7.10
CA ALA A 840 -9.77 -10.46 7.36
C ALA A 840 -8.60 -11.45 7.40
N LYS A 841 -8.47 -12.12 8.54
CA LYS A 841 -7.41 -13.10 8.75
C LYS A 841 -7.76 -14.37 8.00
N ALA A 842 -6.77 -15.21 7.76
CA ALA A 842 -6.97 -16.52 7.15
C ALA A 842 -8.10 -17.32 7.83
N SER A 843 -8.26 -17.21 9.15
CA SER A 843 -9.36 -17.83 9.90
C SER A 843 -10.74 -17.31 9.51
N ASP A 844 -10.88 -16.00 9.31
CA ASP A 844 -12.15 -15.36 8.94
C ASP A 844 -12.52 -15.76 7.51
N LEU A 845 -11.52 -15.75 6.62
CA LEU A 845 -11.66 -16.22 5.24
C LEU A 845 -12.11 -17.69 5.19
N ARG A 846 -11.51 -18.59 5.97
CA ARG A 846 -11.97 -19.99 6.05
C ARG A 846 -13.38 -20.11 6.61
N SER A 847 -13.72 -19.35 7.65
CA SER A 847 -15.05 -19.34 8.25
C SER A 847 -16.10 -18.92 7.22
N GLU A 848 -15.86 -17.83 6.49
CA GLU A 848 -16.78 -17.33 5.45
C GLU A 848 -16.85 -18.28 4.25
N TRP A 849 -15.73 -18.92 3.89
CA TRP A 849 -15.72 -19.99 2.90
C TRP A 849 -16.65 -21.14 3.31
N ASN A 850 -16.49 -21.66 4.53
CA ASN A 850 -17.28 -22.79 5.05
C ASN A 850 -18.77 -22.48 5.20
N LYS A 851 -19.15 -21.21 5.41
CA LYS A 851 -20.56 -20.77 5.45
C LYS A 851 -21.18 -20.72 4.06
N THR A 852 -20.39 -20.32 3.07
CA THR A 852 -20.88 -20.00 1.71
C THR A 852 -20.83 -21.22 0.79
N TYR A 853 -19.78 -22.02 0.88
CA TYR A 853 -19.50 -23.16 0.00
C TYR A 853 -19.70 -24.47 0.75
N SER A 854 -20.47 -25.40 0.18
CA SER A 854 -20.66 -26.73 0.77
C SER A 854 -19.37 -27.54 0.68
N LYS A 855 -19.00 -28.25 1.75
CA LYS A 855 -17.83 -29.14 1.81
C LYS A 855 -17.68 -30.06 0.58
N LYS A 856 -18.76 -30.62 0.03
CA LYS A 856 -18.69 -31.45 -1.19
C LYS A 856 -18.61 -30.60 -2.47
N THR A 857 -17.43 -30.23 -2.93
CA THR A 857 -17.22 -29.58 -4.25
C THR A 857 -16.66 -30.55 -5.29
N GLY A 858 -17.23 -31.75 -5.37
CA GLY A 858 -16.92 -32.75 -6.40
C GLY A 858 -17.54 -32.49 -7.78
N THR A 859 -18.36 -31.45 -7.93
CA THR A 859 -18.93 -31.07 -9.23
C THR A 859 -18.66 -29.60 -9.50
N SER A 860 -17.66 -29.35 -10.36
CA SER A 860 -17.35 -28.13 -11.11
C SER A 860 -17.50 -26.82 -10.32
N GLY A 861 -16.39 -26.13 -10.03
CA GLY A 861 -16.24 -24.88 -9.25
C GLY A 861 -17.07 -23.65 -9.68
N ALA A 862 -18.37 -23.83 -9.87
CA ALA A 862 -19.36 -22.80 -10.07
C ALA A 862 -19.94 -22.40 -8.71
N ILE A 863 -20.05 -21.10 -8.49
CA ILE A 863 -20.77 -20.55 -7.35
C ILE A 863 -22.23 -20.97 -7.50
N ALA A 864 -22.82 -21.58 -6.47
CA ALA A 864 -24.19 -22.08 -6.51
C ALA A 864 -25.15 -20.99 -7.02
N LYS A 865 -25.73 -21.18 -8.22
CA LYS A 865 -26.77 -20.30 -8.73
C LYS A 865 -27.97 -20.41 -7.79
N ASN A 866 -28.27 -19.36 -7.02
CA ASN A 866 -29.61 -19.19 -6.46
C ASN A 866 -30.58 -19.15 -7.66
N LYS A 867 -31.38 -20.21 -7.80
CA LYS A 867 -32.49 -20.27 -8.77
C LYS A 867 -33.57 -19.29 -8.33
N LYS A 868 -33.40 -18.01 -8.66
CA LYS A 868 -34.45 -16.99 -8.77
C LYS A 868 -33.82 -15.69 -9.26
N ASP A 869 -33.85 -15.51 -10.57
CA ASP A 869 -34.27 -14.28 -11.26
C ASP A 869 -33.90 -14.42 -12.74
N LYS A 870 -34.83 -15.00 -13.50
CA LYS A 870 -34.79 -15.02 -14.96
C LYS A 870 -35.39 -13.70 -15.44
N GLU A 871 -34.60 -12.63 -15.57
CA GLU A 871 -35.02 -11.46 -16.37
C GLU A 871 -33.94 -10.38 -16.64
N LYS A 872 -32.64 -10.60 -16.35
CA LYS A 872 -31.61 -9.57 -16.60
C LYS A 872 -30.43 -10.08 -17.42
N THR A 873 -30.10 -9.30 -18.45
CA THR A 873 -28.88 -9.35 -19.27
C THR A 873 -27.63 -9.36 -18.38
N LYS A 874 -26.70 -10.29 -18.60
CA LYS A 874 -25.48 -10.44 -17.80
C LYS A 874 -24.25 -9.89 -18.50
N GLY A 875 -23.56 -8.95 -17.87
CA GLY A 875 -22.28 -8.38 -18.36
C GLY A 875 -21.05 -9.19 -17.97
N THR A 876 -21.18 -10.14 -17.04
CA THR A 876 -20.09 -10.96 -16.49
C THR A 876 -20.45 -12.44 -16.54
N VAL A 877 -19.47 -13.30 -16.83
CA VAL A 877 -19.65 -14.76 -16.84
C VAL A 877 -18.58 -15.46 -16.01
N GLN A 878 -18.94 -16.53 -15.29
CA GLN A 878 -17.99 -17.31 -14.51
C GLN A 878 -17.19 -18.27 -15.41
N VAL A 879 -15.90 -18.30 -15.17
CA VAL A 879 -14.89 -19.13 -15.82
C VAL A 879 -14.45 -20.16 -14.80
N LYS A 880 -14.53 -21.43 -15.18
CA LYS A 880 -14.33 -22.56 -14.26
C LYS A 880 -12.86 -22.80 -13.94
N ASN A 881 -12.01 -22.85 -14.98
CA ASN A 881 -10.60 -23.21 -14.82
C ASN A 881 -9.68 -22.25 -15.59
N VAL A 882 -8.94 -21.43 -14.87
CA VAL A 882 -7.71 -20.77 -15.34
C VAL A 882 -6.53 -21.51 -14.72
N LEU A 883 -5.82 -22.28 -15.52
CA LEU A 883 -4.81 -23.23 -15.04
C LEU A 883 -3.40 -22.64 -15.07
N TYR A 884 -2.72 -22.77 -13.93
CA TYR A 884 -1.29 -22.46 -13.73
C TYR A 884 -0.59 -23.68 -13.13
N GLY A 885 0.73 -23.81 -13.33
CA GLY A 885 1.54 -24.82 -12.63
C GLY A 885 2.52 -25.55 -13.52
N MET A 886 2.75 -26.84 -13.23
CA MET A 886 3.66 -27.71 -13.98
C MET A 886 5.10 -27.18 -14.13
N ASN A 887 5.53 -26.29 -13.22
CA ASN A 887 6.77 -25.51 -13.34
C ASN A 887 6.91 -24.76 -14.68
N GLN A 888 5.79 -24.38 -15.29
CA GLN A 888 5.74 -23.69 -16.59
C GLN A 888 5.00 -22.35 -16.53
N GLY A 889 4.32 -22.04 -15.42
CA GLY A 889 3.51 -20.82 -15.28
C GLY A 889 2.10 -21.02 -15.82
N PHE A 890 1.59 -20.09 -16.64
CA PHE A 890 0.25 -20.18 -17.21
C PHE A 890 0.16 -21.30 -18.23
N ILE A 891 -0.78 -22.23 -18.00
CA ILE A 891 -1.03 -23.38 -18.87
C ILE A 891 -2.11 -23.02 -19.90
N GLY A 892 -3.22 -22.43 -19.46
CA GLY A 892 -4.33 -22.03 -20.33
C GLY A 892 -5.65 -21.82 -19.58
N VAL A 893 -6.71 -21.55 -20.34
CA VAL A 893 -8.08 -21.44 -19.82
C VAL A 893 -8.95 -22.54 -20.40
N ASN A 894 -9.82 -23.11 -19.57
CA ASN A 894 -10.87 -24.05 -19.96
C ASN A 894 -12.18 -23.66 -19.27
N PHE A 895 -13.17 -23.22 -20.05
CA PHE A 895 -14.47 -22.83 -19.52
C PHE A 895 -15.61 -22.93 -20.54
N ASP A 896 -16.81 -23.14 -20.00
CA ASP A 896 -18.09 -22.93 -20.68
C ASP A 896 -18.85 -21.75 -20.04
N ALA A 897 -19.39 -20.88 -20.89
CA ALA A 897 -20.03 -19.62 -20.54
C ALA A 897 -21.38 -19.50 -21.25
N GLU A 898 -22.45 -19.26 -20.49
CA GLU A 898 -23.76 -18.88 -21.06
C GLU A 898 -23.81 -17.34 -21.15
N ILE A 899 -24.06 -16.82 -22.34
CA ILE A 899 -24.02 -15.39 -22.67
C ILE A 899 -25.42 -14.97 -23.10
N GLU A 900 -25.95 -13.92 -22.49
CA GLU A 900 -27.17 -13.25 -22.93
C GLU A 900 -26.84 -11.80 -23.33
N VAL A 901 -26.87 -11.51 -24.63
CA VAL A 901 -26.59 -10.17 -25.18
C VAL A 901 -27.92 -9.47 -25.46
N PRO A 902 -28.11 -8.21 -25.04
CA PRO A 902 -29.37 -7.51 -25.28
C PRO A 902 -29.51 -7.15 -26.76
N GLY A 903 -30.74 -7.10 -27.25
CA GLY A 903 -31.00 -6.66 -28.62
C GLY A 903 -30.45 -5.26 -28.89
N TYR A 904 -29.67 -5.12 -29.98
CA TYR A 904 -29.06 -3.85 -30.40
C TYR A 904 -30.08 -2.74 -30.74
N THR A 905 -31.34 -3.12 -30.96
CA THR A 905 -32.47 -2.21 -31.14
C THR A 905 -33.66 -2.69 -30.32
N ASP A 906 -34.65 -1.84 -30.06
CA ASP A 906 -35.84 -2.21 -29.27
C ASP A 906 -36.72 -3.26 -29.96
N SER A 907 -36.52 -3.45 -31.27
CA SER A 907 -37.21 -4.45 -32.10
C SER A 907 -36.50 -5.80 -32.14
N MET A 908 -35.29 -5.91 -31.54
CA MET A 908 -34.46 -7.12 -31.59
C MET A 908 -34.59 -7.90 -30.27
N PRO A 909 -34.82 -9.23 -30.31
CA PRO A 909 -34.81 -10.06 -29.11
C PRO A 909 -33.41 -10.13 -28.51
N ASN A 910 -33.31 -10.48 -27.23
CA ASN A 910 -32.03 -10.87 -26.64
C ASN A 910 -31.50 -12.11 -27.35
N ILE A 911 -30.18 -12.15 -27.53
CA ILE A 911 -29.48 -13.30 -28.09
C ILE A 911 -28.95 -14.11 -26.91
N VAL A 912 -29.37 -15.37 -26.81
CA VAL A 912 -28.82 -16.31 -25.83
C VAL A 912 -27.88 -17.24 -26.55
N GLY A 913 -26.68 -17.41 -26.02
CA GLY A 913 -25.68 -18.31 -26.57
C GLY A 913 -24.83 -19.00 -25.52
N LYS A 914 -24.16 -20.08 -25.93
CA LYS A 914 -23.16 -20.80 -25.15
C LYS A 914 -21.81 -20.63 -25.84
N LEU A 915 -20.80 -20.24 -25.07
CA LEU A 915 -19.42 -20.14 -25.48
C LEU A 915 -18.63 -21.22 -24.73
N GLU A 916 -17.87 -22.05 -25.43
CA GLU A 916 -16.91 -22.99 -24.84
C GLU A 916 -15.53 -22.65 -25.36
N VAL A 917 -14.56 -22.51 -24.46
CA VAL A 917 -13.17 -22.17 -24.78
C VAL A 917 -12.25 -23.09 -24.01
N ASN A 918 -11.39 -23.82 -24.72
CA ASN A 918 -10.23 -24.48 -24.16
C ASN A 918 -8.98 -24.02 -24.91
N THR A 919 -7.99 -23.45 -24.23
CA THR A 919 -6.72 -23.02 -24.85
C THR A 919 -5.54 -23.95 -24.54
N ILE A 920 -5.78 -25.07 -23.87
CA ILE A 920 -4.76 -25.99 -23.39
C ILE A 920 -4.52 -27.08 -24.43
N ASN A 921 -3.25 -27.31 -24.78
CA ASN A 921 -2.82 -28.30 -25.78
C ASN A 921 -3.63 -28.24 -27.09
N ASN A 922 -4.51 -29.23 -27.34
CA ASN A 922 -5.41 -29.25 -28.48
C ASN A 922 -6.59 -28.30 -28.24
N TRP A 923 -6.31 -27.00 -28.30
CA TRP A 923 -7.28 -25.95 -28.04
C TRP A 923 -8.56 -26.11 -28.87
N SER A 924 -9.69 -25.71 -28.30
CA SER A 924 -11.02 -25.72 -28.92
C SER A 924 -11.79 -24.43 -28.59
N PHE A 925 -12.69 -24.06 -29.49
CA PHE A 925 -13.57 -22.91 -29.35
C PHE A 925 -14.91 -23.25 -29.97
N SER A 926 -15.99 -23.17 -29.21
CA SER A 926 -17.34 -23.41 -29.69
C SER A 926 -18.27 -22.25 -29.30
N VAL A 927 -19.11 -21.82 -30.24
CA VAL A 927 -20.17 -20.84 -30.01
C VAL A 927 -21.47 -21.43 -30.53
N GLU A 928 -22.47 -21.44 -29.67
CA GLU A 928 -23.85 -21.79 -29.98
C GLU A 928 -24.73 -20.59 -29.65
N GLY A 929 -25.74 -20.30 -30.47
CA GLY A 929 -26.63 -19.17 -30.26
C GLY A 929 -28.01 -19.40 -30.85
N ASN A 930 -29.05 -18.97 -30.13
CA ASN A 930 -30.43 -18.96 -30.58
C ASN A 930 -31.02 -17.55 -30.44
N ALA A 931 -31.74 -17.11 -31.47
CA ALA A 931 -32.53 -15.89 -31.43
C ALA A 931 -33.89 -16.07 -32.12
N SER A 932 -34.96 -15.66 -31.43
CA SER A 932 -36.34 -15.73 -31.94
C SER A 932 -36.89 -14.32 -32.22
N PHE A 933 -36.93 -13.94 -33.49
CA PHE A 933 -37.38 -12.63 -33.99
C PHE A 933 -38.89 -12.65 -34.27
N LEU A 934 -39.66 -11.98 -33.41
CA LEU A 934 -41.14 -11.98 -33.43
C LEU A 934 -41.71 -13.42 -33.40
N LYS A 935 -43.03 -13.63 -33.35
CA LYS A 935 -43.63 -14.99 -33.26
C LYS A 935 -43.38 -15.89 -34.49
N SER A 936 -42.47 -15.53 -35.40
CA SER A 936 -42.44 -16.05 -36.76
C SER A 936 -41.05 -16.30 -37.35
N ILE A 937 -39.93 -15.89 -36.74
CA ILE A 937 -38.59 -16.23 -37.27
C ILE A 937 -37.68 -16.73 -36.15
N THR A 938 -37.12 -17.93 -36.30
CA THR A 938 -36.12 -18.50 -35.36
C THR A 938 -34.80 -18.69 -36.09
N LEU A 939 -33.71 -18.22 -35.48
CA LEU A 939 -32.33 -18.42 -35.94
C LEU A 939 -31.57 -19.24 -34.90
N GLU A 940 -30.92 -20.31 -35.34
CA GLU A 940 -29.99 -21.10 -34.54
C GLU A 940 -28.66 -21.20 -35.27
N VAL A 941 -27.56 -20.98 -34.55
CA VAL A 941 -26.19 -21.04 -35.06
C VAL A 941 -25.36 -21.87 -34.09
N LYS A 942 -24.59 -22.83 -34.59
CA LYS A 942 -23.52 -23.51 -33.84
C LYS A 942 -22.26 -23.57 -34.69
N LEU A 943 -21.16 -23.06 -34.15
CA LEU A 943 -19.87 -23.01 -34.81
C LEU A 943 -18.80 -23.45 -33.81
N GLY A 944 -18.10 -24.54 -34.11
CA GLY A 944 -17.02 -25.09 -33.29
C GLY A 944 -15.77 -25.32 -34.11
N PHE A 945 -14.62 -24.97 -33.53
CA PHE A 945 -13.29 -25.28 -34.02
C PHE A 945 -12.52 -26.04 -32.94
N LYS A 946 -11.70 -26.99 -33.35
CA LYS A 946 -10.71 -27.64 -32.49
C LYS A 946 -9.37 -27.71 -33.20
N SER A 947 -8.28 -27.81 -32.45
CA SER A 947 -6.97 -28.02 -33.03
C SER A 947 -6.53 -29.47 -32.87
N HIS A 948 -5.72 -29.92 -33.82
CA HIS A 948 -4.95 -31.14 -33.70
C HIS A 948 -3.53 -30.83 -34.15
N ASN A 949 -2.53 -31.02 -33.29
CA ASN A 949 -1.13 -30.62 -33.54
C ASN A 949 -1.00 -29.14 -33.97
N ASN A 950 -1.72 -28.24 -33.30
CA ASN A 950 -1.80 -26.80 -33.64
C ASN A 950 -2.41 -26.46 -35.01
N VAL A 951 -3.04 -27.41 -35.70
CA VAL A 951 -3.79 -27.15 -36.94
C VAL A 951 -5.27 -26.99 -36.61
N PRO A 952 -5.93 -25.86 -36.97
CA PRO A 952 -7.35 -25.67 -36.73
C PRO A 952 -8.20 -26.53 -37.67
N ILE A 953 -9.20 -27.20 -37.11
CA ILE A 953 -10.16 -28.07 -37.78
C ILE A 953 -11.57 -27.62 -37.37
N VAL A 954 -12.49 -27.55 -38.33
CA VAL A 954 -13.91 -27.30 -38.03
C VAL A 954 -14.47 -28.54 -37.34
N ASP A 955 -14.93 -28.37 -36.11
CA ASP A 955 -15.53 -29.44 -35.32
C ASP A 955 -17.02 -29.56 -35.61
N ASN A 956 -17.74 -28.44 -35.61
CA ASN A 956 -19.19 -28.39 -35.86
C ASN A 956 -19.59 -27.09 -36.59
N LEU A 957 -20.46 -27.17 -37.61
CA LEU A 957 -21.02 -26.02 -38.32
C LEU A 957 -22.51 -26.24 -38.60
N TYR A 958 -23.37 -25.46 -37.95
CA TYR A 958 -24.82 -25.57 -38.06
C TYR A 958 -25.46 -24.18 -38.16
N PHE A 959 -26.34 -24.02 -39.16
CA PHE A 959 -27.16 -22.83 -39.33
C PHE A 959 -28.60 -23.27 -39.62
N TYR A 960 -29.54 -22.82 -38.81
CA TYR A 960 -30.95 -23.12 -38.98
C TYR A 960 -31.79 -21.85 -38.90
N ILE A 961 -32.71 -21.72 -39.85
CA ILE A 961 -33.62 -20.57 -39.97
C ILE A 961 -35.03 -21.09 -40.22
N GLN A 962 -35.97 -20.74 -39.35
CA GLN A 962 -37.38 -21.13 -39.45
C GLN A 962 -38.28 -19.91 -39.67
N GLY A 963 -39.35 -20.06 -40.46
CA GLY A 963 -40.48 -19.12 -40.50
C GLY A 963 -40.38 -17.92 -41.47
N ILE A 964 -39.41 -17.94 -42.38
CA ILE A 964 -39.37 -17.01 -43.51
C ILE A 964 -40.49 -17.36 -44.52
N LYS A 965 -41.40 -16.41 -44.79
CA LYS A 965 -42.25 -16.48 -46.00
C LYS A 965 -41.41 -16.09 -47.21
N PRO A 966 -41.41 -16.86 -48.31
CA PRO A 966 -40.69 -16.48 -49.53
C PRO A 966 -41.17 -15.11 -50.02
N GLY A 967 -40.26 -14.14 -50.18
CA GLY A 967 -40.56 -12.83 -50.77
C GLY A 967 -40.11 -11.58 -49.99
N ILE A 968 -39.39 -11.68 -48.88
CA ILE A 968 -38.76 -10.50 -48.25
C ILE A 968 -37.35 -10.33 -48.82
N ASN A 969 -37.10 -9.19 -49.46
CA ASN A 969 -35.79 -8.81 -49.97
C ASN A 969 -34.93 -8.28 -48.80
N LEU A 970 -33.85 -8.99 -48.45
CA LEU A 970 -32.80 -8.48 -47.56
C LEU A 970 -31.77 -7.77 -48.44
N ASP A 971 -31.94 -6.47 -48.61
CA ASP A 971 -31.05 -5.64 -49.43
C ASP A 971 -29.69 -5.52 -48.72
N SER A 972 -28.73 -6.38 -49.13
CA SER A 972 -27.26 -6.18 -49.22
C SER A 972 -26.42 -7.47 -49.13
N VAL A 973 -27.01 -8.66 -49.06
CA VAL A 973 -26.29 -9.94 -49.32
C VAL A 973 -27.12 -10.78 -50.29
N GLY A 974 -26.49 -11.23 -51.38
CA GLY A 974 -27.14 -11.76 -52.58
C GLY A 974 -28.19 -12.86 -52.34
N VAL A 975 -29.21 -12.83 -53.21
CA VAL A 975 -30.32 -13.78 -53.31
C VAL A 975 -29.82 -15.24 -53.29
N SER A 976 -30.17 -15.99 -52.25
CA SER A 976 -30.16 -17.45 -52.28
C SER A 976 -31.60 -17.95 -52.39
N CYS A 977 -31.96 -18.45 -53.57
CA CYS A 977 -33.24 -19.11 -53.81
C CYS A 977 -33.09 -20.62 -53.54
N PHE A 978 -33.75 -21.12 -52.49
CA PHE A 978 -34.07 -22.55 -52.38
C PHE A 978 -35.38 -22.80 -53.14
N ILE A 979 -35.32 -23.60 -54.21
CA ILE A 979 -36.49 -24.14 -54.90
C ILE A 979 -36.89 -25.44 -54.17
N PRO A 980 -38.16 -25.67 -53.84
CA PRO A 980 -38.59 -26.92 -53.24
C PRO A 980 -38.70 -28.02 -54.31
N ASN A 981 -37.98 -29.12 -54.09
CA ASN A 981 -38.47 -30.50 -54.23
C ASN A 981 -37.52 -31.46 -53.52
#